data_AF-A0AAQ4DFQ7-F1
#
_entry.id   AF-A0AAQ4DFQ7-F1
#
_cell.length_a   1.000
_cell.length_b   1.000
_cell.length_c   1.000
_cell.angle_alpha   90.00
_cell.angle_beta   90.00
_cell.angle_gamma   90.00
#
_symmetry.space_group_name_H-M   'P 1'
#
loop_
_entity.id
_entity.type
_entity.pdbx_description
1 polymer ?
#
loop_
_entity_poly.entity_id
_entity_poly.type
_entity_poly.pdbx_seq_one_letter_code
_entity_poly.pdbx_strand_id
1 'polypeptide(L)'
;MERLLKKRRVLRSQITKLTKETEERQASLTITEAVSFHARLIELQQQLEHVNDEIEPLVPEEDAENEYQQVYDYQDRITACLAVLQLRVDSGSSTTQAAVNSAGSGTAIQTTTPAPITTTLVKTRVKLPKIELIKFTGRRSDWQAFWEVFEQVVDKNEDLTDTDRFHYLRASVTGDAAAALAGLPSTSRCYNDAIQLLRKRFGNEELLVQEHLKSLIDLKPVRSSEDVRGLRRLYDTLAAHIRGLEALGRKLDTFSSMLLPIAQRAMPRDILLDFNRRCVADTDRLASEQQGSVSDASSHTTDETGKGTVSSFSKLLSFLRVEVESRENLAALQGMDLCRQPKEGTKESHKQLRKTHDKHVRSAAMLHQSSSPLTCFFCDSNDHQTHKCDASKGLEEKKRLLQSSGRCFRCTRTGHRSRACRVNLQCNKCRKKHASTMCDPTYSSNRPPETNRTVTNAQISLEATTTGDSSALKRTVLLQTATALCSGETSNAQVRVLFDGGSQRSYITSDTSRKMGCTLLGHERLTVGVFGGHQEEREFRRVRVTLKTRRGCERELEVLETDVICDQPIPSPPGNVLQKLISLGYEAADFSTDSGAEKVELLIGSDHLWDFTTGRCVKLGKRLRAVETSIGWTVQGPIESDIEQTNCLHTVTLRTSVIEKETTDILTKFWTLESIGVNESEDNEKPCEALEFF
;
A
#
# COMPACT_ATOMS: atom_id res chain seq x y z
N MET A 1 24.87 12.46 21.16
CA MET A 1 23.67 11.88 21.80
C MET A 1 23.15 12.71 22.99
N GLU A 2 23.86 12.85 24.12
CA GLU A 2 23.31 13.48 25.34
C GLU A 2 22.85 14.95 25.17
N ARG A 3 23.58 15.75 24.38
CA ARG A 3 23.23 17.14 24.05
C ARG A 3 21.94 17.22 23.21
N LEU A 4 21.73 16.27 22.31
CA LEU A 4 20.53 16.18 21.47
C LEU A 4 19.31 15.77 22.29
N LEU A 5 19.46 14.81 23.20
CA LEU A 5 18.40 14.43 24.14
C LEU A 5 17.97 15.59 25.06
N LYS A 6 18.92 16.42 25.50
CA LYS A 6 18.62 17.66 26.26
C LYS A 6 17.87 18.68 25.38
N LYS A 7 18.29 18.89 24.13
CA LYS A 7 17.61 19.78 23.17
C LYS A 7 16.17 19.29 22.88
N ARG A 8 15.99 17.99 22.63
CA ARG A 8 14.67 17.34 22.46
C ARG A 8 13.76 17.55 23.66
N ARG A 9 14.28 17.38 24.88
CA ARG A 9 13.50 17.58 26.12
C ARG A 9 13.01 19.02 26.25
N VAL A 10 13.85 20.00 25.93
CA VAL A 10 13.47 21.43 25.97
C VAL A 10 12.40 21.74 24.93
N LEU A 11 12.54 21.26 23.70
CA LEU A 11 11.55 21.46 22.63
C LEU A 11 10.20 20.81 22.98
N ARG A 12 10.21 19.55 23.46
CA ARG A 12 9.00 18.90 23.97
C ARG A 12 8.37 19.73 25.11
N SER A 13 9.16 20.21 26.07
CA SER A 13 8.62 21.06 27.14
C SER A 13 7.94 22.35 26.63
N GLN A 14 8.50 23.01 25.61
CA GLN A 14 7.92 24.23 25.03
C GLN A 14 6.62 23.93 24.28
N ILE A 15 6.61 22.86 23.49
CA ILE A 15 5.42 22.40 22.76
C ILE A 15 4.31 22.02 23.75
N THR A 16 4.61 21.22 24.77
CA THR A 16 3.62 20.81 25.79
C THR A 16 2.99 22.04 26.46
N LYS A 17 3.79 23.07 26.75
CA LYS A 17 3.30 24.32 27.35
C LYS A 17 2.33 25.05 26.42
N LEU A 18 2.69 25.21 25.14
CA LEU A 18 1.84 25.87 24.15
C LEU A 18 0.56 25.09 23.83
N THR A 19 0.65 23.76 23.74
CA THR A 19 -0.53 22.91 23.53
C THR A 19 -1.49 23.00 24.72
N LYS A 20 -0.96 22.95 25.94
CA LYS A 20 -1.79 23.11 27.16
C LYS A 20 -2.43 24.50 27.26
N GLU A 21 -1.66 25.55 26.94
CA GLU A 21 -2.20 26.92 26.92
C GLU A 21 -3.28 27.10 25.85
N THR A 22 -3.15 26.41 24.70
CA THR A 22 -4.15 26.40 23.64
C THR A 22 -5.42 25.65 24.05
N GLU A 23 -5.27 24.48 24.67
CA GLU A 23 -6.39 23.67 25.20
C GLU A 23 -7.17 24.43 26.28
N GLU A 24 -6.49 25.10 27.22
CA GLU A 24 -7.10 25.88 28.30
C GLU A 24 -7.81 27.15 27.78
N ARG A 25 -7.30 27.77 26.71
CA ARG A 25 -7.81 29.03 26.16
C ARG A 25 -8.61 28.87 24.87
N GLN A 26 -8.94 27.64 24.46
CA GLN A 26 -9.56 27.34 23.16
C GLN A 26 -10.83 28.17 22.87
N ALA A 27 -11.64 28.43 23.90
CA ALA A 27 -12.88 29.21 23.78
C ALA A 27 -12.69 30.73 23.82
N SER A 28 -11.60 31.22 24.43
CA SER A 28 -11.33 32.65 24.67
C SER A 28 -10.23 33.23 23.78
N LEU A 29 -9.57 32.39 22.97
CA LEU A 29 -8.53 32.76 22.02
C LEU A 29 -9.07 33.71 20.94
N THR A 30 -8.44 34.88 20.82
CA THR A 30 -8.66 35.79 19.69
C THR A 30 -8.06 35.20 18.41
N ILE A 31 -8.56 35.63 17.25
CA ILE A 31 -8.06 35.16 15.94
C ILE A 31 -6.56 35.45 15.80
N THR A 32 -6.11 36.63 16.23
CA THR A 32 -4.70 37.04 16.15
C THR A 32 -3.80 36.18 17.05
N GLU A 33 -4.25 35.86 18.27
CA GLU A 33 -3.54 34.94 19.15
C GLU A 33 -3.51 33.52 18.57
N ALA A 34 -4.62 33.05 17.99
CA ALA A 34 -4.69 31.73 17.35
C ALA A 34 -3.71 31.62 16.17
N VAL A 35 -3.62 32.64 15.30
CA VAL A 35 -2.63 32.71 14.21
C VAL A 35 -1.20 32.71 14.78
N SER A 36 -0.94 33.46 15.85
CA SER A 36 0.39 33.51 16.46
C SER A 36 0.81 32.19 17.10
N PHE A 37 -0.12 31.49 17.76
CA PHE A 37 0.11 30.19 18.37
C PHE A 37 0.32 29.12 17.30
N HIS A 38 -0.45 29.19 16.21
CA HIS A 38 -0.31 28.29 15.06
C HIS A 38 1.08 28.41 14.42
N ALA A 39 1.52 29.64 14.13
CA ALA A 39 2.86 29.89 13.57
C ALA A 39 3.98 29.40 14.49
N ARG A 40 3.86 29.66 15.80
CA ARG A 40 4.87 29.24 16.79
C ARG A 40 4.92 27.72 16.96
N LEU A 41 3.78 27.04 16.87
CA LEU A 41 3.72 25.58 17.01
C LEU A 41 4.33 24.87 15.79
N ILE A 42 4.13 25.40 14.57
CA ILE A 42 4.82 24.93 13.35
C ILE A 42 6.33 25.07 13.45
N GLU A 43 6.82 26.22 13.93
CA GLU A 43 8.27 26.45 14.10
C GLU A 43 8.88 25.44 15.08
N LEU A 44 8.21 25.19 16.20
CA LEU A 44 8.69 24.22 17.19
C LEU A 44 8.60 22.78 16.68
N GLN A 45 7.60 22.45 15.85
CA GLN A 45 7.49 21.14 15.20
C GLN A 45 8.68 20.89 14.28
N GLN A 46 9.03 21.84 13.42
CA GLN A 46 10.19 21.73 12.51
C GLN A 46 11.50 21.57 13.27
N GLN A 47 11.68 22.31 14.37
CA GLN A 47 12.87 22.18 15.22
C GLN A 47 12.94 20.82 15.93
N LEU A 48 11.78 20.25 16.31
CA LEU A 48 11.73 18.93 16.95
C LEU A 48 11.99 17.80 15.95
N GLU A 49 11.45 17.90 14.74
CA GLU A 49 11.67 16.94 13.64
C GLU A 49 13.15 16.85 13.28
N HIS A 50 13.81 17.99 13.06
CA HIS A 50 15.25 18.04 12.80
C HIS A 50 16.09 17.41 13.93
N VAL A 51 15.68 17.58 15.20
CA VAL A 51 16.38 16.94 16.33
C VAL A 51 16.09 15.44 16.41
N ASN A 52 14.91 14.98 15.98
CA ASN A 52 14.61 13.54 15.92
C ASN A 52 15.43 12.87 14.81
N ASP A 53 15.58 13.49 13.64
CA ASP A 53 16.42 12.99 12.53
C ASP A 53 17.90 12.86 12.93
N GLU A 54 18.41 13.79 13.75
CA GLU A 54 19.77 13.71 14.30
C GLU A 54 19.93 12.62 15.38
N ILE A 55 18.83 12.20 16.02
CA ILE A 55 18.84 11.16 17.07
C ILE A 55 18.64 9.77 16.48
N GLU A 56 17.81 9.61 15.45
CA GLU A 56 17.48 8.32 14.80
C GLU A 56 18.71 7.43 14.54
N PRO A 57 19.79 7.88 13.88
CA PRO A 57 20.95 7.02 13.60
C PRO A 57 21.78 6.67 14.84
N LEU A 58 21.50 7.28 16.00
CA LEU A 58 22.20 7.05 17.25
C LEU A 58 21.45 6.06 18.17
N VAL A 59 20.21 5.69 17.84
CA VAL A 59 19.37 4.82 18.67
C VAL A 59 19.73 3.34 18.44
N PRO A 60 19.99 2.54 19.49
CA PRO A 60 20.19 1.10 19.35
C PRO A 60 18.95 0.42 18.76
N GLU A 61 19.12 -0.62 17.94
CA GLU A 61 17.99 -1.37 17.33
C GLU A 61 16.99 -1.90 18.35
N GLU A 62 17.44 -2.25 19.56
CA GLU A 62 16.58 -2.73 20.65
C GLU A 62 15.61 -1.66 21.18
N ASP A 63 15.95 -0.37 21.02
CA ASP A 63 15.18 0.78 21.50
C ASP A 63 14.46 1.52 20.37
N ALA A 64 14.68 1.15 19.10
CA ALA A 64 14.15 1.86 17.93
C ALA A 64 12.62 1.92 17.91
N GLU A 65 11.93 0.81 18.19
CA GLU A 65 10.48 0.74 18.23
C GLU A 65 9.87 1.70 19.28
N ASN A 66 10.50 1.78 20.46
CA ASN A 66 10.07 2.69 21.53
C ASN A 66 10.33 4.17 21.17
N GLU A 67 11.43 4.46 20.48
CA GLU A 67 11.74 5.82 20.05
C GLU A 67 10.78 6.27 18.95
N TYR A 68 10.48 5.42 17.96
CA TYR A 68 9.49 5.73 16.93
C TYR A 68 8.10 6.00 17.53
N GLN A 69 7.65 5.16 18.47
CA GLN A 69 6.37 5.40 19.15
C GLN A 69 6.33 6.75 19.87
N GLN A 70 7.40 7.12 20.57
CA GLN A 70 7.48 8.43 21.24
C GLN A 70 7.51 9.62 20.28
N VAL A 71 8.06 9.45 19.07
CA VAL A 71 8.04 10.49 18.03
C VAL A 71 6.62 10.65 17.48
N TYR A 72 5.94 9.55 17.15
CA TYR A 72 4.56 9.57 16.64
C TYR A 72 3.55 10.13 17.63
N ASP A 73 3.57 9.68 18.90
CA ASP A 73 2.65 10.17 19.93
C ASP A 73 2.77 11.69 20.11
N TYR A 74 3.97 12.23 19.95
CA TYR A 74 4.24 13.65 20.09
C TYR A 74 3.83 14.46 18.85
N GLN A 75 4.00 13.89 17.65
CA GLN A 75 3.52 14.47 16.39
C GLN A 75 1.98 14.52 16.34
N ASP A 76 1.28 13.48 16.78
CA ASP A 76 -0.18 13.44 16.83
C ASP A 76 -0.75 14.55 17.72
N ARG A 77 -0.11 14.77 18.88
CA ARG A 77 -0.50 15.84 19.80
C ARG A 77 -0.32 17.24 19.20
N ILE A 78 0.74 17.45 18.43
CA ILE A 78 0.98 18.72 17.72
C ILE A 78 -0.08 18.92 16.63
N THR A 79 -0.33 17.90 15.82
CA THR A 79 -1.29 17.92 14.71
C THR A 79 -2.70 18.23 15.19
N ALA A 80 -3.14 17.60 16.28
CA ALA A 80 -4.44 17.88 16.89
C ALA A 80 -4.57 19.35 17.34
N CYS A 81 -3.52 19.90 17.95
CA CYS A 81 -3.50 21.29 18.40
C CYS A 81 -3.49 22.29 17.22
N LEU A 82 -2.74 22.00 16.15
CA LEU A 82 -2.74 22.82 14.93
C LEU A 82 -4.12 22.85 14.27
N ALA A 83 -4.80 21.71 14.19
CA ALA A 83 -6.15 21.61 13.62
C ALA A 83 -7.16 22.47 14.41
N VAL A 84 -7.09 22.46 15.74
CA VAL A 84 -7.93 23.32 16.61
C VAL A 84 -7.68 24.80 16.35
N LEU A 85 -6.41 25.21 16.24
CA LEU A 85 -6.04 26.60 15.97
C LEU A 85 -6.50 27.04 14.58
N GLN A 86 -6.34 26.19 13.57
CA GLN A 86 -6.74 26.47 12.19
C GLN A 86 -8.26 26.63 12.06
N LEU A 87 -9.05 25.75 12.68
CA LEU A 87 -10.52 25.87 12.71
C LEU A 87 -10.99 27.21 13.30
N ARG A 88 -10.27 27.74 14.28
CA ARG A 88 -10.58 29.05 14.88
C ARG A 88 -10.25 30.21 13.94
N VAL A 89 -9.17 30.11 13.17
CA VAL A 89 -8.78 31.10 12.15
C VAL A 89 -9.80 31.13 11.01
N ASP A 90 -10.25 29.95 10.56
CA ASP A 90 -11.23 29.82 9.48
C ASP A 90 -12.63 30.31 9.91
N SER A 91 -13.00 30.08 11.17
CA SER A 91 -14.24 30.58 11.77
C SER A 91 -14.28 32.13 11.83
N GLY A 92 -13.13 32.78 11.99
CA GLY A 92 -13.02 34.24 12.03
C GLY A 92 -13.08 34.91 10.65
N SER A 93 -12.62 34.22 9.62
CA SER A 93 -12.56 34.74 8.24
C SER A 93 -13.93 34.77 7.54
N SER A 94 -14.89 33.98 8.05
CA SER A 94 -16.24 33.86 7.50
C SER A 94 -17.20 34.97 7.96
N THR A 95 -16.90 35.68 9.05
CA THR A 95 -17.78 36.75 9.59
C THR A 95 -17.57 38.11 8.92
N THR A 96 -16.42 38.34 8.27
CA THR A 96 -16.08 39.64 7.65
C THR A 96 -16.59 39.83 6.22
N GLN A 97 -17.10 38.79 5.54
CA GLN A 97 -17.60 38.92 4.16
C GLN A 97 -19.10 39.24 4.05
N ALA A 98 -19.87 39.21 5.16
CA ALA A 98 -21.31 39.45 5.14
C ALA A 98 -21.74 40.93 5.33
N ALA A 99 -20.80 41.86 5.58
CA ALA A 99 -21.13 43.25 5.92
C ALA A 99 -20.80 44.31 4.84
N VAL A 100 -20.33 43.93 3.65
CA VAL A 100 -19.85 44.91 2.65
C VAL A 100 -20.86 45.19 1.52
N ASN A 101 -21.99 44.49 1.47
CA ASN A 101 -23.01 44.66 0.42
C ASN A 101 -24.32 45.23 0.95
N SER A 102 -24.31 46.48 1.43
CA SER A 102 -25.50 47.35 1.47
C SER A 102 -25.14 48.77 1.89
N ALA A 103 -25.09 49.68 0.91
CA ALA A 103 -25.65 51.04 0.94
C ALA A 103 -24.93 51.91 -0.10
N GLY A 104 -25.61 52.16 -1.21
CA GLY A 104 -25.28 53.24 -2.13
C GLY A 104 -26.04 54.53 -1.80
N SER A 105 -25.45 55.64 -2.25
CA SER A 105 -26.01 56.97 -2.52
C SER A 105 -26.21 57.98 -1.37
N GLY A 106 -25.51 59.12 -1.52
CA GLY A 106 -25.72 60.36 -0.76
C GLY A 106 -24.67 61.44 -1.03
N THR A 107 -25.04 62.38 -1.89
CA THR A 107 -24.43 63.61 -2.44
C THR A 107 -23.53 64.50 -1.54
N ALA A 108 -22.62 65.22 -2.23
CA ALA A 108 -21.64 66.27 -1.89
C ALA A 108 -21.88 67.26 -0.72
N ILE A 109 -20.76 67.78 -0.14
CA ILE A 109 -20.44 69.20 0.12
C ILE A 109 -18.93 69.37 0.43
N GLN A 110 -18.38 70.53 0.04
CA GLN A 110 -16.96 70.95 0.05
C GLN A 110 -16.35 71.31 1.42
N THR A 111 -14.99 71.30 1.41
CA THR A 111 -14.03 72.17 2.14
C THR A 111 -13.90 72.08 3.67
N THR A 112 -12.74 71.62 4.15
CA THR A 112 -11.63 72.47 4.63
C THR A 112 -10.47 71.61 5.16
N THR A 113 -9.25 71.96 4.76
CA THR A 113 -7.98 71.39 5.24
C THR A 113 -7.75 71.75 6.72
N PRO A 114 -7.12 70.87 7.51
CA PRO A 114 -5.79 71.26 8.01
C PRO A 114 -4.75 70.11 8.08
N ALA A 115 -3.50 70.50 7.75
CA ALA A 115 -2.19 69.96 8.15
C ALA A 115 -1.82 68.47 7.90
N PRO A 116 -0.63 68.19 7.33
CA PRO A 116 -0.17 66.83 7.10
C PRO A 116 0.35 66.24 8.41
N ILE A 117 -0.40 65.31 9.00
CA ILE A 117 0.17 64.39 9.99
C ILE A 117 1.00 63.38 9.20
N THR A 118 2.32 63.52 9.27
CA THR A 118 3.30 62.54 8.80
C THR A 118 3.03 61.22 9.52
N THR A 119 2.21 60.36 8.92
CA THR A 119 2.04 58.99 9.37
C THR A 119 3.23 58.23 8.81
N THR A 120 4.30 58.15 9.60
CA THR A 120 5.40 57.22 9.39
C THR A 120 4.80 55.82 9.30
N LEU A 121 4.77 55.27 8.08
CA LEU A 121 4.53 53.85 7.83
C LEU A 121 5.66 53.06 8.50
N VAL A 122 5.46 52.73 9.78
CA VAL A 122 6.22 51.67 10.43
C VAL A 122 5.79 50.39 9.72
N LYS A 123 6.56 50.00 8.69
CA LYS A 123 6.52 48.64 8.15
C LYS A 123 6.88 47.71 9.31
N THR A 124 5.88 47.14 9.96
CA THR A 124 6.03 46.01 10.88
C THR A 124 6.55 44.84 10.07
N ARG A 125 7.88 44.77 9.92
CA ARG A 125 8.58 43.61 9.37
C ARG A 125 8.31 42.44 10.31
N VAL A 126 7.36 41.60 9.97
CA VAL A 126 7.26 40.23 10.50
C VAL A 126 8.65 39.62 10.34
N LYS A 127 9.31 39.26 11.45
CA LYS A 127 10.65 38.65 11.41
C LYS A 127 10.49 37.21 10.92
N LEU A 128 10.49 37.06 9.60
CA LEU A 128 10.65 35.78 8.93
C LEU A 128 12.05 35.21 9.26
N PRO A 129 12.22 33.88 9.28
CA PRO A 129 13.54 33.27 9.35
C PRO A 129 14.47 33.90 8.31
N LYS A 130 15.69 34.26 8.72
CA LYS A 130 16.67 34.85 7.80
C LYS A 130 16.98 33.82 6.71
N ILE A 131 16.82 34.19 5.44
CA ILE A 131 17.20 33.33 4.32
C ILE A 131 18.71 33.09 4.43
N GLU A 132 19.10 31.84 4.68
CA GLU A 132 20.50 31.44 4.70
C GLU A 132 20.97 31.27 3.26
N LEU A 133 22.11 31.90 2.93
CA LEU A 133 22.70 31.77 1.60
C LEU A 133 23.19 30.33 1.39
N ILE A 134 22.73 29.73 0.31
CA ILE A 134 23.14 28.37 -0.09
C ILE A 134 24.62 28.42 -0.49
N LYS A 135 25.40 27.45 0.00
CA LYS A 135 26.81 27.34 -0.37
C LYS A 135 26.97 26.70 -1.75
N PHE A 136 27.71 27.34 -2.63
CA PHE A 136 28.02 26.87 -3.98
C PHE A 136 29.42 26.27 -4.05
N THR A 137 29.52 25.00 -4.43
CA THR A 137 30.80 24.26 -4.47
C THR A 137 31.51 24.31 -5.83
N GLY A 138 30.83 24.79 -6.89
CA GLY A 138 31.32 24.77 -8.27
C GLY A 138 30.69 23.70 -9.17
N ARG A 139 29.72 22.91 -8.67
CA ARG A 139 28.95 21.98 -9.50
C ARG A 139 27.97 22.75 -10.40
N ARG A 140 27.96 22.45 -11.70
CA ARG A 140 27.08 23.12 -12.66
C ARG A 140 25.60 22.89 -12.38
N SER A 141 25.21 21.70 -11.95
CA SER A 141 23.82 21.35 -11.63
C SER A 141 23.22 22.21 -10.52
N ASP A 142 24.05 22.69 -9.59
CA ASP A 142 23.61 23.51 -8.44
C ASP A 142 23.63 25.01 -8.75
N TRP A 143 24.16 25.41 -9.92
CA TRP A 143 24.34 26.81 -10.30
C TRP A 143 23.02 27.57 -10.35
N GLN A 144 21.97 26.97 -10.94
CA GLN A 144 20.69 27.65 -11.15
C GLN A 144 20.01 27.97 -9.81
N ALA A 145 19.90 26.97 -8.94
CA ALA A 145 19.33 27.14 -7.60
C ALA A 145 20.12 28.13 -6.74
N PHE A 146 21.45 28.11 -6.83
CA PHE A 146 22.31 29.07 -6.14
C PHE A 146 22.12 30.50 -6.69
N TRP A 147 22.21 30.66 -8.01
CA TRP A 147 22.21 31.97 -8.65
C TRP A 147 20.88 32.69 -8.47
N GLU A 148 19.74 31.99 -8.56
CA GLU A 148 18.41 32.58 -8.37
C GLU A 148 18.25 33.17 -6.96
N VAL A 149 18.68 32.44 -5.92
CA VAL A 149 18.62 32.90 -4.53
C VAL A 149 19.64 34.02 -4.28
N PHE A 150 20.88 33.86 -4.76
CA PHE A 150 21.93 34.85 -4.58
C PHE A 150 21.61 36.17 -5.29
N GLU A 151 21.07 36.09 -6.51
CA GLU A 151 20.68 37.26 -7.29
C GLU A 151 19.57 38.05 -6.59
N GLN A 152 18.58 37.37 -6.01
CA GLN A 152 17.48 38.05 -5.30
C GLN A 152 17.91 38.64 -3.94
N VAL A 153 18.71 37.91 -3.17
CA VAL A 153 19.04 38.27 -1.77
C VAL A 153 20.20 39.26 -1.68
N VAL A 154 21.19 39.15 -2.60
CA VAL A 154 22.46 39.90 -2.53
C VAL A 154 22.62 40.84 -3.73
N ASP A 155 22.45 40.34 -4.95
CA ASP A 155 22.77 41.12 -6.17
C ASP A 155 21.76 42.26 -6.41
N LYS A 156 20.45 41.97 -6.30
CA LYS A 156 19.36 42.95 -6.46
C LYS A 156 19.03 43.75 -5.21
N ASN A 157 19.76 43.54 -4.11
CA ASN A 157 19.51 44.22 -2.85
C ASN A 157 20.18 45.59 -2.83
N GLU A 158 19.38 46.66 -2.88
CA GLU A 158 19.85 48.06 -2.90
C GLU A 158 20.49 48.50 -1.57
N ASP A 159 20.23 47.79 -0.46
CA ASP A 159 20.76 48.13 0.87
C ASP A 159 22.24 47.71 1.06
N LEU A 160 22.84 46.98 0.09
CA LEU A 160 24.21 46.47 0.17
C LEU A 160 25.17 47.25 -0.75
N THR A 161 26.42 47.43 -0.32
CA THR A 161 27.48 47.96 -1.19
C THR A 161 28.12 46.84 -2.02
N ASP A 162 28.73 47.16 -3.16
CA ASP A 162 29.42 46.16 -4.00
C ASP A 162 30.53 45.40 -3.26
N THR A 163 31.17 46.05 -2.28
CA THR A 163 32.15 45.41 -1.40
C THR A 163 31.50 44.38 -0.49
N ASP A 164 30.36 44.72 0.12
CA ASP A 164 29.59 43.80 0.97
C ASP A 164 29.05 42.62 0.16
N ARG A 165 28.52 42.88 -1.05
CA ARG A 165 28.08 41.84 -1.99
C ARG A 165 29.21 40.86 -2.30
N PHE A 166 30.44 41.35 -2.50
CA PHE A 166 31.59 40.49 -2.75
C PHE A 166 32.02 39.66 -1.53
N HIS A 167 31.89 40.20 -0.31
CA HIS A 167 32.10 39.43 0.91
C HIS A 167 31.06 38.32 1.08
N TYR A 168 29.78 38.60 0.81
CA TYR A 168 28.74 37.58 0.81
C TYR A 168 28.97 36.53 -0.28
N LEU A 169 29.43 36.93 -1.47
CA LEU A 169 29.78 36.01 -2.56
C LEU A 169 30.89 35.05 -2.13
N ARG A 170 32.01 35.56 -1.58
CA ARG A 170 33.12 34.73 -1.11
C ARG A 170 32.73 33.81 0.05
N ALA A 171 31.82 34.23 0.92
CA ALA A 171 31.30 33.39 2.00
C ALA A 171 30.38 32.27 1.49
N SER A 172 29.71 32.52 0.36
CA SER A 172 28.75 31.58 -0.25
C SER A 172 29.41 30.63 -1.25
N VAL A 173 30.58 30.95 -1.80
CA VAL A 173 31.32 30.05 -2.70
C VAL A 173 32.37 29.21 -1.95
N THR A 174 32.50 27.95 -2.34
CA THR A 174 33.42 26.96 -1.78
C THR A 174 33.98 26.10 -2.92
N GLY A 175 35.01 25.29 -2.64
CA GLY A 175 35.57 24.36 -3.64
C GLY A 175 36.08 25.03 -4.92
N ASP A 176 35.70 24.47 -6.08
CA ASP A 176 36.15 24.91 -7.40
C ASP A 176 35.67 26.33 -7.75
N ALA A 177 34.51 26.73 -7.22
CA ALA A 177 34.00 28.09 -7.36
C ALA A 177 34.85 29.11 -6.58
N ALA A 178 35.29 28.75 -5.38
CA ALA A 178 36.20 29.59 -4.60
C ALA A 178 37.59 29.66 -5.24
N ALA A 179 38.09 28.55 -5.81
CA ALA A 179 39.34 28.52 -6.56
C ALA A 179 39.30 29.45 -7.79
N ALA A 180 38.15 29.55 -8.47
CA ALA A 180 37.96 30.49 -9.57
C ALA A 180 38.10 31.97 -9.14
N LEU A 181 37.74 32.29 -7.90
CA LEU A 181 37.74 33.64 -7.35
C LEU A 181 39.00 33.98 -6.52
N ALA A 182 39.90 33.01 -6.31
CA ALA A 182 41.06 33.18 -5.44
C ALA A 182 42.03 34.29 -5.89
N GLY A 183 42.07 34.60 -7.20
CA GLY A 183 42.93 35.63 -7.78
C GLY A 183 42.38 37.05 -7.78
N LEU A 184 41.14 37.27 -7.29
CA LEU A 184 40.49 38.59 -7.31
C LEU A 184 40.59 39.29 -5.94
N PRO A 185 41.09 40.54 -5.87
CA PRO A 185 41.14 41.31 -4.63
C PRO A 185 39.74 41.75 -4.17
N SER A 186 39.52 41.87 -2.86
CA SER A 186 38.26 42.31 -2.24
C SER A 186 37.97 43.79 -2.42
N THR A 187 37.81 44.22 -3.67
CA THR A 187 37.48 45.59 -4.05
C THR A 187 36.15 45.64 -4.80
N SER A 188 35.44 46.76 -4.68
CA SER A 188 34.11 46.99 -5.29
C SER A 188 34.11 46.77 -6.81
N ARG A 189 35.21 47.10 -7.49
CA ARG A 189 35.39 46.93 -8.93
C ARG A 189 35.47 45.46 -9.36
N CYS A 190 36.01 44.60 -8.50
CA CYS A 190 36.20 43.18 -8.78
C CYS A 190 34.96 42.32 -8.52
N TYR A 191 33.90 42.88 -7.90
CA TYR A 191 32.63 42.17 -7.70
C TYR A 191 32.00 41.80 -9.06
N ASN A 192 31.88 42.77 -9.96
CA ASN A 192 31.33 42.54 -11.29
C ASN A 192 32.17 41.53 -12.10
N ASP A 193 33.50 41.62 -12.01
CA ASP A 193 34.41 40.66 -12.66
C ASP A 193 34.24 39.23 -12.09
N ALA A 194 34.04 39.11 -10.78
CA ALA A 194 33.80 37.83 -10.10
C ALA A 194 32.47 37.19 -10.54
N ILE A 195 31.39 37.97 -10.63
CA ILE A 195 30.10 37.49 -11.11
C ILE A 195 30.17 37.08 -12.57
N GLN A 196 30.81 37.87 -13.43
CA GLN A 196 31.00 37.53 -14.84
C GLN A 196 31.81 36.25 -15.00
N LEU A 197 32.87 36.06 -14.19
CA LEU A 197 33.69 34.85 -14.22
C LEU A 197 32.89 33.61 -13.80
N LEU A 198 32.09 33.71 -12.74
CA LEU A 198 31.23 32.61 -12.29
C LEU A 198 30.14 32.28 -13.32
N ARG A 199 29.47 33.29 -13.88
CA ARG A 199 28.47 33.13 -14.95
C ARG A 199 29.09 32.48 -16.19
N LYS A 200 30.28 32.92 -16.61
CA LYS A 200 30.97 32.35 -17.78
C LYS A 200 31.42 30.91 -17.57
N ARG A 201 31.88 30.56 -16.36
CA ARG A 201 32.46 29.24 -16.07
C ARG A 201 31.42 28.18 -15.66
N PHE A 202 30.42 28.58 -14.88
CA PHE A 202 29.43 27.68 -14.28
C PHE A 202 28.00 27.91 -14.79
N GLY A 203 27.67 29.13 -15.19
CA GLY A 203 26.37 29.51 -15.75
C GLY A 203 26.26 29.47 -17.27
N ASN A 204 27.16 28.76 -17.95
CA ASN A 204 27.05 28.59 -19.40
C ASN A 204 25.84 27.71 -19.73
N GLU A 205 24.82 28.33 -20.33
CA GLU A 205 23.55 27.69 -20.69
C GLU A 205 23.73 26.45 -21.56
N GLU A 206 24.68 26.45 -22.51
CA GLU A 206 24.91 25.29 -23.39
C GLU A 206 25.45 24.10 -22.62
N LEU A 207 26.37 24.32 -21.67
CA LEU A 207 26.93 23.26 -20.84
C LEU A 207 25.91 22.73 -19.84
N LEU A 208 25.02 23.59 -19.33
CA LEU A 208 23.91 23.17 -18.47
C LEU A 208 22.91 22.30 -19.25
N VAL A 209 22.54 22.71 -20.46
CA VAL A 209 21.69 21.91 -21.37
C VAL A 209 22.33 20.54 -21.65
N GLN A 210 23.63 20.50 -21.94
CA GLN A 210 24.36 19.24 -22.16
C GLN A 210 24.33 18.31 -20.95
N GLU A 211 24.49 18.84 -19.73
CA GLU A 211 24.44 18.05 -18.49
C GLU A 211 23.05 17.43 -18.26
N HIS A 212 21.99 18.22 -18.47
CA HIS A 212 20.61 17.73 -18.39
C HIS A 212 20.33 16.64 -19.43
N LEU A 213 20.73 16.85 -20.69
CA LEU A 213 20.54 15.87 -21.76
C LEU A 213 21.34 14.59 -21.51
N LYS A 214 22.59 14.70 -21.04
CA LYS A 214 23.41 13.54 -20.68
C LYS A 214 22.75 12.70 -19.59
N SER A 215 22.24 13.35 -18.55
CA SER A 215 21.54 12.67 -17.45
C SER A 215 20.25 11.97 -17.92
N LEU A 216 19.56 12.54 -18.91
CA LEU A 216 18.37 11.94 -19.54
C LEU A 216 18.70 10.78 -20.50
N ILE A 217 19.89 10.77 -21.10
CA ILE A 217 20.35 9.65 -21.95
C ILE A 217 20.82 8.47 -21.07
N ASP A 218 21.50 8.76 -19.96
CA ASP A 218 22.06 7.79 -19.03
C ASP A 218 21.06 7.35 -17.93
N LEU A 219 19.76 7.36 -18.23
CA LEU A 219 18.73 6.92 -17.29
C LEU A 219 18.95 5.46 -16.87
N LYS A 220 18.91 5.25 -15.55
CA LYS A 220 19.01 3.90 -14.97
C LYS A 220 17.70 3.13 -15.21
N PRO A 221 17.73 1.97 -15.88
CA PRO A 221 16.52 1.21 -16.16
C PRO A 221 15.97 0.54 -14.89
N VAL A 222 14.65 0.59 -14.75
CA VAL A 222 13.90 -0.12 -13.72
C VAL A 222 13.50 -1.48 -14.27
N ARG A 223 13.95 -2.56 -13.61
CA ARG A 223 13.80 -3.94 -14.14
C ARG A 223 12.51 -4.63 -13.69
N SER A 224 11.99 -4.28 -12.52
CA SER A 224 10.78 -4.86 -11.95
C SER A 224 9.74 -3.78 -11.76
N SER A 225 8.49 -4.08 -12.10
CA SER A 225 7.36 -3.19 -11.83
C SER A 225 7.01 -3.11 -10.34
N GLU A 226 7.41 -4.11 -9.55
CA GLU A 226 7.23 -4.10 -8.09
C GLU A 226 8.17 -3.11 -7.39
N ASP A 227 9.24 -2.64 -8.06
CA ASP A 227 10.14 -1.62 -7.51
C ASP A 227 9.53 -0.20 -7.65
N VAL A 228 8.56 0.09 -6.80
CA VAL A 228 7.89 1.40 -6.72
C VAL A 228 8.89 2.54 -6.50
N ARG A 229 9.91 2.31 -5.65
CA ARG A 229 10.97 3.29 -5.39
C ARG A 229 11.82 3.55 -6.64
N GLY A 230 12.10 2.51 -7.42
CA GLY A 230 12.75 2.62 -8.73
C GLY A 230 11.95 3.44 -9.72
N LEU A 231 10.64 3.17 -9.83
CA LEU A 231 9.74 3.92 -10.71
C LEU A 231 9.62 5.40 -10.29
N ARG A 232 9.53 5.68 -8.99
CA ARG A 232 9.53 7.05 -8.45
C ARG A 232 10.82 7.80 -8.80
N ARG A 233 11.98 7.18 -8.57
CA ARG A 233 13.28 7.76 -8.96
C ARG A 233 13.36 8.05 -10.45
N LEU A 234 12.87 7.13 -11.30
CA LEU A 234 12.84 7.33 -12.75
C LEU A 234 11.98 8.53 -13.14
N TYR A 235 10.76 8.61 -12.59
CA TYR A 235 9.86 9.73 -12.82
C TYR A 235 10.45 11.07 -12.37
N ASP A 236 10.96 11.13 -11.13
CA ASP A 236 11.51 12.36 -10.57
C ASP A 236 12.74 12.84 -11.35
N THR A 237 13.59 11.91 -11.80
CA THR A 237 14.77 12.22 -12.64
C THR A 237 14.34 12.81 -13.98
N LEU A 238 13.39 12.16 -14.68
CA LEU A 238 12.82 12.67 -15.93
C LEU A 238 12.24 14.07 -15.73
N ALA A 239 11.34 14.23 -14.75
CA ALA A 239 10.64 15.47 -14.51
C ALA A 239 11.57 16.61 -14.07
N ALA A 240 12.59 16.33 -13.25
CA ALA A 240 13.56 17.33 -12.80
C ALA A 240 14.42 17.86 -13.95
N HIS A 241 14.97 16.99 -14.79
CA HIS A 241 15.80 17.45 -15.91
C HIS A 241 14.99 18.11 -17.02
N ILE A 242 13.74 17.70 -17.26
CA ILE A 242 12.84 18.39 -18.20
C ILE A 242 12.53 19.80 -17.71
N ARG A 243 12.14 19.98 -16.44
CA ARG A 243 11.90 21.32 -15.86
C ARG A 243 13.16 22.21 -15.91
N GLY A 244 14.34 21.62 -15.70
CA GLY A 244 15.62 22.34 -15.85
C GLY A 244 15.87 22.82 -17.29
N LEU A 245 15.58 21.98 -18.28
CA LEU A 245 15.68 22.36 -19.70
C LEU A 245 14.66 23.46 -20.07
N GLU A 246 13.43 23.37 -19.55
CA GLU A 246 12.39 24.39 -19.75
C GLU A 246 12.78 25.74 -19.11
N ALA A 247 13.39 25.71 -17.92
CA ALA A 247 13.92 26.90 -17.25
C ALA A 247 15.06 27.57 -18.04
N LEU A 248 15.83 26.79 -18.82
CA LEU A 248 16.85 27.26 -19.77
C LEU A 248 16.25 27.62 -21.15
N GLY A 249 14.93 27.73 -21.25
CA GLY A 249 14.21 28.15 -22.46
C GLY A 249 14.16 27.08 -23.56
N ARG A 250 14.52 25.83 -23.28
CA ARG A 250 14.38 24.72 -24.24
C ARG A 250 12.99 24.11 -24.10
N LYS A 251 12.20 24.17 -25.17
CA LYS A 251 10.88 23.56 -25.21
C LYS A 251 11.01 22.04 -25.31
N LEU A 252 10.12 21.32 -24.61
CA LEU A 252 10.01 19.86 -24.67
C LEU A 252 9.93 19.34 -26.11
N ASP A 253 9.33 20.12 -27.00
CA ASP A 253 9.14 19.78 -28.41
C ASP A 253 10.44 19.42 -29.13
N THR A 254 11.54 20.09 -28.80
CA THR A 254 12.82 19.97 -29.50
C THR A 254 13.51 18.62 -29.24
N PHE A 255 13.23 17.96 -28.13
CA PHE A 255 13.94 16.73 -27.71
C PHE A 255 13.03 15.56 -27.34
N SER A 256 11.71 15.75 -27.29
CA SER A 256 10.70 14.72 -26.97
C SER A 256 10.83 13.44 -27.81
N SER A 257 11.07 13.56 -29.12
CA SER A 257 11.16 12.43 -30.06
C SER A 257 12.34 11.49 -29.75
N MET A 258 13.47 12.05 -29.29
CA MET A 258 14.64 11.29 -28.87
C MET A 258 14.45 10.72 -27.45
N LEU A 259 13.81 11.47 -26.54
CA LEU A 259 13.62 11.05 -25.15
C LEU A 259 12.58 9.92 -25.01
N LEU A 260 11.57 9.86 -25.87
CA LEU A 260 10.52 8.85 -25.82
C LEU A 260 11.06 7.41 -25.83
N PRO A 261 11.86 6.97 -26.83
CA PRO A 261 12.41 5.62 -26.84
C PRO A 261 13.40 5.36 -25.68
N ILE A 262 14.10 6.40 -25.21
CA ILE A 262 15.02 6.28 -24.06
C ILE A 262 14.24 6.02 -22.77
N ALA A 263 13.18 6.79 -22.52
CA ALA A 263 12.29 6.60 -21.39
C ALA A 263 11.58 5.24 -21.45
N GLN A 264 11.13 4.82 -22.64
CA GLN A 264 10.54 3.50 -22.87
C GLN A 264 11.48 2.35 -22.50
N ARG A 265 12.76 2.45 -22.90
CA ARG A 265 13.79 1.46 -22.56
C ARG A 265 14.13 1.42 -21.06
N ALA A 266 13.93 2.53 -20.36
CA ALA A 266 14.18 2.64 -18.93
C ALA A 266 13.05 2.07 -18.05
N MET A 267 11.88 1.75 -18.61
CA MET A 267 10.73 1.23 -17.88
C MET A 267 10.60 -0.31 -17.94
N PRO A 268 9.94 -0.93 -16.95
CA PRO A 268 9.55 -2.34 -17.02
C PRO A 268 8.59 -2.65 -18.18
N ARG A 269 8.66 -3.87 -18.71
CA ARG A 269 7.91 -4.27 -19.91
C ARG A 269 6.40 -4.23 -19.75
N ASP A 270 5.89 -4.64 -18.58
CA ASP A 270 4.47 -4.64 -18.25
C ASP A 270 3.91 -3.21 -18.16
N ILE A 271 4.63 -2.29 -17.51
CA ILE A 271 4.29 -0.87 -17.46
C ILE A 271 4.25 -0.25 -18.87
N LEU A 272 5.23 -0.60 -19.71
CA LEU A 272 5.30 -0.14 -21.09
C LEU A 272 4.17 -0.71 -21.96
N LEU A 273 3.80 -1.98 -21.77
CA LEU A 273 2.68 -2.62 -22.48
C LEU A 273 1.36 -1.93 -22.14
N ASP A 274 1.13 -1.60 -20.86
CA ASP A 274 -0.08 -0.90 -20.43
C ASP A 274 -0.14 0.53 -20.96
N PHE A 275 0.99 1.24 -21.01
CA PHE A 275 1.08 2.54 -21.67
C PHE A 275 0.70 2.45 -23.16
N ASN A 276 1.27 1.48 -23.89
CA ASN A 276 1.00 1.30 -25.31
C ASN A 276 -0.46 0.93 -25.58
N ARG A 277 -1.08 0.08 -24.75
CA ARG A 277 -2.51 -0.24 -24.81
C ARG A 277 -3.40 1.00 -24.67
N ARG A 278 -3.06 1.89 -23.72
CA ARG A 278 -3.79 3.16 -23.52
C ARG A 278 -3.61 4.11 -24.69
N CYS A 279 -2.42 4.17 -25.29
CA CYS A 279 -2.17 4.99 -26.47
C CYS A 279 -2.98 4.54 -27.69
N VAL A 280 -3.10 3.22 -27.93
CA VAL A 280 -3.91 2.66 -29.03
C VAL A 280 -5.40 2.93 -28.83
N ALA A 281 -5.89 2.75 -27.60
CA ALA A 281 -7.30 3.03 -27.27
C ALA A 281 -7.67 4.51 -27.46
N ASP A 282 -6.75 5.45 -27.21
CA ASP A 282 -6.97 6.87 -27.44
C ASP A 282 -6.93 7.24 -28.94
N THR A 283 -6.10 6.59 -29.75
CA THR A 283 -6.09 6.78 -31.20
C THR A 283 -7.37 6.27 -31.88
N ASP A 284 -7.91 5.13 -31.43
CA ASP A 284 -9.15 4.57 -31.96
C ASP A 284 -10.37 5.44 -31.60
N ARG A 285 -10.37 6.05 -30.41
CA ARG A 285 -11.39 7.03 -30.01
C ARG A 285 -11.37 8.28 -30.89
N LEU A 286 -10.20 8.86 -31.12
CA LEU A 286 -10.03 10.04 -31.99
C LEU A 286 -10.38 9.74 -33.46
N ALA A 287 -10.09 8.52 -33.94
CA ALA A 287 -10.48 8.08 -35.29
C ALA A 287 -12.01 7.91 -35.44
N SER A 288 -12.69 7.45 -34.38
CA SER A 288 -14.15 7.30 -34.37
C SER A 288 -14.93 8.62 -34.29
N GLU A 289 -14.30 9.70 -33.79
CA GLU A 289 -14.91 11.03 -33.70
C GLU A 289 -14.79 11.84 -35.00
N GLN A 290 -13.81 11.55 -35.86
CA GLN A 290 -13.62 12.28 -37.13
C GLN A 290 -14.43 11.76 -38.33
N GLN A 291 -15.13 10.62 -38.21
CA GLN A 291 -16.01 10.11 -39.29
C GLN A 291 -17.41 10.77 -39.32
N GLY A 292 -17.67 11.77 -38.47
CA GLY A 292 -18.94 12.51 -38.42
C GLY A 292 -19.02 13.79 -39.25
N SER A 293 -17.97 14.18 -39.98
CA SER A 293 -17.97 15.44 -40.76
C SER A 293 -17.24 15.26 -42.08
N VAL A 294 -18.01 15.10 -43.15
CA VAL A 294 -17.53 15.25 -44.53
C VAL A 294 -18.04 16.60 -45.03
N SER A 295 -17.13 17.56 -45.21
CA SER A 295 -17.12 18.44 -46.39
C SER A 295 -15.85 19.29 -46.45
N ASP A 296 -15.25 19.20 -47.63
CA ASP A 296 -14.37 20.15 -48.32
C ASP A 296 -12.86 20.17 -48.09
N ALA A 297 -12.21 20.23 -49.25
CA ALA A 297 -10.87 19.82 -49.55
C ALA A 297 -9.84 20.95 -49.47
N SER A 298 -8.57 20.53 -49.56
CA SER A 298 -7.41 21.30 -50.00
C SER A 298 -6.79 22.29 -48.99
N SER A 299 -5.72 21.85 -48.33
CA SER A 299 -4.37 22.37 -48.64
C SER A 299 -3.28 21.48 -48.05
N HIS A 300 -2.38 21.03 -48.92
CA HIS A 300 -1.08 20.52 -48.54
C HIS A 300 -0.25 21.67 -47.97
N THR A 301 0.14 21.60 -46.70
CA THR A 301 1.46 22.06 -46.26
C THR A 301 2.05 21.03 -45.30
N THR A 302 3.25 20.59 -45.65
CA THR A 302 4.09 19.64 -44.94
C THR A 302 4.62 20.28 -43.65
N ASP A 303 4.07 19.97 -42.47
CA ASP A 303 4.79 20.15 -41.19
C ASP A 303 4.17 19.44 -39.95
N GLU A 304 3.64 18.21 -40.09
CA GLU A 304 2.91 17.53 -38.99
C GLU A 304 3.67 16.42 -38.25
N THR A 305 4.95 16.14 -38.55
CA THR A 305 5.69 15.05 -37.91
C THR A 305 6.17 15.36 -36.48
N GLY A 306 6.14 16.64 -36.05
CA GLY A 306 6.60 17.07 -34.73
C GLY A 306 5.56 17.00 -33.61
N LYS A 307 4.28 17.33 -33.87
CA LYS A 307 3.28 17.48 -32.78
C LYS A 307 2.82 16.16 -32.15
N GLY A 308 2.81 15.06 -32.93
CA GLY A 308 2.38 13.75 -32.43
C GLY A 308 3.33 13.14 -31.40
N THR A 309 4.64 13.31 -31.59
CA THR A 309 5.68 12.75 -30.71
C THR A 309 5.79 13.48 -29.38
N VAL A 310 5.64 14.81 -29.40
CA VAL A 310 5.53 15.66 -28.20
C VAL A 310 4.35 15.25 -27.33
N SER A 311 3.18 15.08 -27.95
CA SER A 311 1.98 14.63 -27.24
C SER A 311 2.20 13.26 -26.62
N SER A 312 2.85 12.35 -27.34
CA SER A 312 3.15 10.99 -26.84
C SER A 312 4.08 10.98 -25.63
N PHE A 313 5.15 11.80 -25.63
CA PHE A 313 6.06 11.87 -24.49
C PHE A 313 5.41 12.50 -23.25
N SER A 314 4.63 13.56 -23.43
CA SER A 314 3.86 14.18 -22.34
C SER A 314 2.83 13.21 -21.77
N LYS A 315 2.16 12.42 -22.62
CA LYS A 315 1.27 11.31 -22.19
C LYS A 315 2.03 10.23 -21.42
N LEU A 316 3.25 9.92 -21.82
CA LEU A 316 4.08 8.96 -21.09
C LEU A 316 4.44 9.46 -19.69
N LEU A 317 4.85 10.73 -19.58
CA LEU A 317 5.22 11.32 -18.31
C LEU A 317 4.02 11.39 -17.35
N SER A 318 2.82 11.73 -17.85
CA SER A 318 1.60 11.74 -17.05
C SER A 318 1.16 10.33 -16.65
N PHE A 319 1.26 9.36 -17.55
CA PHE A 319 1.00 7.95 -17.26
C PHE A 319 1.91 7.44 -16.14
N LEU A 320 3.23 7.65 -16.27
CA LEU A 320 4.21 7.18 -15.27
C LEU A 320 3.97 7.83 -13.91
N ARG A 321 3.62 9.13 -13.87
CA ARG A 321 3.25 9.83 -12.64
C ARG A 321 2.07 9.14 -11.93
N VAL A 322 0.97 8.93 -12.67
CA VAL A 322 -0.26 8.33 -12.11
C VAL A 322 0.01 6.92 -11.63
N GLU A 323 0.79 6.14 -12.37
CA GLU A 323 1.15 4.77 -12.01
C GLU A 323 1.96 4.73 -10.70
N VAL A 324 2.97 5.59 -10.57
CA VAL A 324 3.79 5.69 -9.35
C VAL A 324 2.95 6.13 -8.15
N GLU A 325 2.18 7.22 -8.29
CA GLU A 325 1.33 7.73 -7.21
C GLU A 325 0.30 6.69 -6.77
N SER A 326 -0.28 5.94 -7.72
CA SER A 326 -1.25 4.88 -7.41
C SER A 326 -0.62 3.72 -6.63
N ARG A 327 0.58 3.28 -7.02
CA ARG A 327 1.31 2.20 -6.33
C ARG A 327 1.78 2.62 -4.94
N GLU A 328 2.24 3.85 -4.77
CA GLU A 328 2.61 4.38 -3.45
C GLU A 328 1.41 4.52 -2.53
N ASN A 329 0.28 5.01 -3.04
CA ASN A 329 -0.96 5.08 -2.27
C ASN A 329 -1.43 3.68 -1.84
N LEU A 330 -1.28 2.67 -2.69
CA LEU A 330 -1.59 1.28 -2.33
C LEU A 330 -0.63 0.74 -1.26
N ALA A 331 0.67 1.01 -1.39
CA ALA A 331 1.67 0.60 -0.40
C ALA A 331 1.45 1.29 0.96
N ALA A 332 1.08 2.56 0.97
CA ALA A 332 0.72 3.31 2.18
C ALA A 332 -0.53 2.72 2.88
N LEU A 333 -1.49 2.21 2.10
CA LEU A 333 -2.68 1.52 2.64
C LEU A 333 -2.35 0.12 3.18
N GLN A 334 -1.38 -0.58 2.61
CA GLN A 334 -0.93 -1.90 3.06
C GLN A 334 0.04 -1.83 4.25
N GLY A 335 0.74 -0.71 4.44
CA GLY A 335 1.59 -0.46 5.62
C GLY A 335 0.83 -0.16 6.92
N MET A 336 -0.50 -0.08 6.88
CA MET A 336 -1.36 0.14 8.04
C MET A 336 -1.97 -1.17 8.57
N ASP A 337 -1.13 -2.11 9.05
CA ASP A 337 -1.57 -3.25 9.86
C ASP A 337 -1.36 -2.96 11.36
N LEU A 338 -2.47 -2.61 12.02
CA LEU A 338 -2.83 -2.75 13.44
C LEU A 338 -1.79 -2.36 14.53
N CYS A 339 -1.70 -1.06 14.80
CA CYS A 339 -1.44 -0.59 16.16
C CYS A 339 -2.63 -1.00 17.06
N ARG A 340 -2.38 -2.01 17.90
CA ARG A 340 -3.32 -2.53 18.88
C ARG A 340 -3.45 -1.52 20.03
N GLN A 341 -4.36 -0.57 19.90
CA GLN A 341 -4.71 0.37 20.97
C GLN A 341 -5.21 -0.41 22.22
N PRO A 342 -4.66 -0.16 23.43
CA PRO A 342 -5.18 -0.71 24.68
C PRO A 342 -6.54 -0.08 24.97
N LYS A 343 -7.58 -0.91 25.13
CA LYS A 343 -8.86 -0.44 25.64
C LYS A 343 -8.71 -0.06 27.11
N GLU A 344 -8.85 1.23 27.41
CA GLU A 344 -9.19 1.72 28.73
C GLU A 344 -10.51 1.07 29.18
N GLY A 345 -10.43 0.34 30.29
CA GLY A 345 -11.56 -0.25 30.99
C GLY A 345 -11.42 0.06 32.46
N THR A 346 -12.12 1.11 32.86
CA THR A 346 -12.53 1.44 34.23
C THR A 346 -12.86 0.20 35.04
N LYS A 347 -12.08 -0.06 36.11
CA LYS A 347 -12.58 -0.59 37.38
C LYS A 347 -11.78 0.02 38.53
N GLU A 348 -12.33 1.09 39.09
CA GLU A 348 -12.12 1.40 40.49
C GLU A 348 -12.52 0.17 41.32
N SER A 349 -11.60 -0.32 42.14
CA SER A 349 -11.97 -0.92 43.41
C SER A 349 -10.89 -0.60 44.41
N HIS A 350 -11.24 0.33 45.30
CA HIS A 350 -10.61 0.55 46.57
C HIS A 350 -10.25 -0.79 47.25
N LYS A 351 -8.97 -0.98 47.61
CA LYS A 351 -8.67 -1.37 48.98
C LYS A 351 -7.30 -0.91 49.43
N GLN A 352 -7.36 -0.16 50.52
CA GLN A 352 -6.28 0.43 51.29
C GLN A 352 -5.22 -0.59 51.72
N LEU A 353 -3.97 -0.12 51.67
CA LEU A 353 -2.94 -0.22 52.71
C LEU A 353 -3.18 -1.23 53.85
N ARG A 354 -2.27 -2.19 54.00
CA ARG A 354 -1.60 -2.45 55.29
C ARG A 354 -0.33 -3.32 55.17
N LYS A 355 0.78 -2.65 55.53
CA LYS A 355 1.85 -3.06 56.45
C LYS A 355 2.67 -4.34 56.17
N THR A 356 3.90 -4.07 55.71
CA THR A 356 5.18 -4.46 56.35
C THR A 356 5.32 -5.86 56.96
N HIS A 357 6.20 -6.67 56.39
CA HIS A 357 7.26 -7.30 57.17
C HIS A 357 8.55 -7.42 56.34
N ASP A 358 9.65 -7.20 57.04
CA ASP A 358 10.98 -6.83 56.58
C ASP A 358 11.95 -8.03 56.71
N LYS A 359 13.03 -7.99 55.90
CA LYS A 359 14.32 -8.73 55.95
C LYS A 359 14.29 -10.24 55.59
N HIS A 360 15.13 -10.77 54.67
CA HIS A 360 16.59 -10.59 54.59
C HIS A 360 17.15 -10.84 53.17
N VAL A 361 17.95 -9.87 52.69
CA VAL A 361 19.22 -9.91 51.93
C VAL A 361 19.54 -11.15 51.06
N ARG A 362 19.84 -10.92 49.76
CA ARG A 362 21.19 -11.15 49.15
C ARG A 362 21.26 -10.66 47.70
N SER A 363 22.42 -10.08 47.41
CA SER A 363 22.82 -9.33 46.22
C SER A 363 22.88 -10.13 44.93
N ALA A 364 22.95 -9.36 43.83
CA ALA A 364 23.29 -9.77 42.48
C ALA A 364 24.52 -10.70 42.43
N ALA A 365 24.27 -11.97 42.07
CA ALA A 365 25.25 -12.88 41.47
C ALA A 365 24.51 -14.12 40.97
N MET A 366 23.98 -14.10 39.73
CA MET A 366 23.76 -15.29 38.90
C MET A 366 23.74 -14.91 37.42
N LEU A 367 24.85 -14.34 36.95
CA LEU A 367 25.33 -14.60 35.60
C LEU A 367 26.08 -15.93 35.67
N HIS A 368 25.67 -16.88 34.83
CA HIS A 368 26.15 -18.26 34.71
C HIS A 368 25.63 -19.26 35.75
N GLN A 369 24.50 -19.89 35.44
CA GLN A 369 24.41 -21.34 35.57
C GLN A 369 23.92 -21.94 34.24
N SER A 370 24.85 -22.67 33.66
CA SER A 370 24.78 -23.66 32.58
C SER A 370 23.42 -24.34 32.42
N SER A 371 23.05 -24.52 31.16
CA SER A 371 22.23 -25.62 30.63
C SER A 371 22.32 -26.90 31.48
N SER A 372 21.36 -27.11 32.37
CA SER A 372 21.10 -28.44 32.94
C SER A 372 20.25 -29.23 31.93
N PRO A 373 20.53 -30.52 31.70
CA PRO A 373 19.75 -31.34 30.78
C PRO A 373 18.26 -31.33 31.16
N LEU A 374 17.39 -31.31 30.15
CA LEU A 374 15.94 -31.36 30.30
C LEU A 374 15.52 -32.72 30.89
N THR A 375 15.66 -32.90 32.21
CA THR A 375 15.11 -34.04 32.94
C THR A 375 13.58 -34.03 32.81
N CYS A 376 13.00 -35.17 32.47
CA CYS A 376 11.58 -35.39 32.42
C CYS A 376 10.99 -35.36 33.84
N PHE A 377 10.07 -34.42 34.09
CA PHE A 377 9.46 -34.25 35.42
C PHE A 377 8.63 -35.46 35.91
N PHE A 378 8.25 -36.39 35.03
CA PHE A 378 7.44 -37.55 35.43
C PHE A 378 8.26 -38.80 35.79
N CYS A 379 9.45 -38.96 35.21
CA CYS A 379 10.29 -40.17 35.37
C CYS A 379 11.78 -39.87 35.61
N ASP A 380 12.14 -38.60 35.77
CA ASP A 380 13.48 -38.08 36.05
C ASP A 380 14.58 -38.51 35.04
N SER A 381 14.19 -39.07 33.88
CA SER A 381 15.10 -39.40 32.75
C SER A 381 15.40 -38.17 31.88
N ASN A 382 16.59 -38.14 31.28
CA ASN A 382 17.04 -37.08 30.37
C ASN A 382 16.68 -37.32 28.89
N ASP A 383 16.01 -38.42 28.55
CA ASP A 383 15.86 -38.88 27.16
C ASP A 383 14.70 -38.21 26.41
N HIS A 384 13.80 -37.53 27.14
CA HIS A 384 12.63 -36.89 26.55
C HIS A 384 12.11 -35.74 27.40
N GLN A 385 11.44 -34.78 26.75
CA GLN A 385 10.74 -33.73 27.47
C GLN A 385 9.46 -34.27 28.13
N THR A 386 9.08 -33.72 29.29
CA THR A 386 7.90 -34.12 30.09
C THR A 386 6.60 -34.29 29.29
N HIS A 387 6.40 -33.49 28.24
CA HIS A 387 5.21 -33.54 27.39
C HIS A 387 5.16 -34.76 26.44
N LYS A 388 6.26 -35.51 26.29
CA LYS A 388 6.39 -36.75 25.51
C LYS A 388 6.67 -37.98 26.40
N CYS A 389 6.51 -37.87 27.71
CA CYS A 389 6.79 -38.94 28.65
C CYS A 389 5.75 -40.07 28.60
N ASP A 390 6.19 -41.28 28.26
CA ASP A 390 5.35 -42.48 28.19
C ASP A 390 5.29 -43.26 29.51
N ALA A 391 5.75 -42.68 30.62
CA ALA A 391 5.73 -43.35 31.92
C ALA A 391 4.29 -43.70 32.35
N SER A 392 4.12 -44.95 32.77
CA SER A 392 2.89 -45.63 33.19
C SER A 392 2.39 -45.18 34.57
N LYS A 393 2.34 -43.87 34.82
CA LYS A 393 1.62 -43.27 35.96
C LYS A 393 0.18 -42.98 35.57
N GLY A 394 -0.77 -43.30 36.46
CA GLY A 394 -2.20 -43.07 36.25
C GLY A 394 -2.51 -41.57 36.06
N LEU A 395 -3.57 -41.25 35.30
CA LEU A 395 -3.94 -39.86 34.97
C LEU A 395 -4.15 -39.00 36.22
N GLU A 396 -4.78 -39.54 37.26
CA GLU A 396 -5.02 -38.83 38.53
C GLU A 396 -3.73 -38.59 39.32
N GLU A 397 -2.79 -39.52 39.27
CA GLU A 397 -1.48 -39.35 39.89
C GLU A 397 -0.66 -38.24 39.20
N LYS A 398 -0.70 -38.20 37.86
CA LYS A 398 -0.08 -37.14 37.05
C LYS A 398 -0.68 -35.77 37.35
N LYS A 399 -2.01 -35.67 37.50
CA LYS A 399 -2.69 -34.43 37.91
C LYS A 399 -2.22 -33.96 39.28
N ARG A 400 -2.13 -34.87 40.27
CA ARG A 400 -1.64 -34.53 41.62
C ARG A 400 -0.20 -34.01 41.60
N LEU A 401 0.68 -34.63 40.82
CA LEU A 401 2.09 -34.21 40.69
C LEU A 401 2.22 -32.81 40.05
N LEU A 402 1.47 -32.53 38.98
CA LEU A 402 1.47 -31.19 38.36
C LEU A 402 0.88 -30.12 39.30
N GLN A 403 -0.13 -30.48 40.10
CA GLN A 403 -0.74 -29.59 41.07
C GLN A 403 0.22 -29.24 42.22
N SER A 404 0.91 -30.24 42.79
CA SER A 404 1.88 -30.04 43.88
C SER A 404 3.11 -29.23 43.47
N SER A 405 3.48 -29.28 42.18
CA SER A 405 4.63 -28.56 41.61
C SER A 405 4.29 -27.25 40.91
N GLY A 406 3.02 -26.84 40.92
CA GLY A 406 2.57 -25.58 40.29
C GLY A 406 2.75 -25.53 38.77
N ARG A 407 2.71 -26.68 38.09
CA ARG A 407 2.90 -26.80 36.63
C ARG A 407 1.58 -26.74 35.87
N CYS A 408 1.65 -26.27 34.63
CA CYS A 408 0.50 -26.15 33.74
C CYS A 408 -0.05 -27.53 33.32
N PHE A 409 -1.34 -27.80 33.50
CA PHE A 409 -1.95 -29.07 33.10
C PHE A 409 -2.06 -29.26 31.58
N ARG A 410 -1.88 -28.20 30.78
CA ARG A 410 -1.90 -28.29 29.30
C ARG A 410 -0.54 -28.61 28.72
N CYS A 411 0.51 -27.95 29.17
CA CYS A 411 1.85 -28.05 28.57
C CYS A 411 2.92 -28.62 29.52
N THR A 412 2.59 -28.89 30.78
CA THR A 412 3.48 -29.42 31.85
C THR A 412 4.66 -28.50 32.25
N ARG A 413 4.70 -27.26 31.73
CA ARG A 413 5.72 -26.24 32.07
C ARG A 413 5.34 -25.43 33.31
N THR A 414 6.34 -24.88 33.99
CA THR A 414 6.19 -23.95 35.13
C THR A 414 5.89 -22.52 34.66
N GLY A 415 5.49 -21.64 35.58
CA GLY A 415 5.34 -20.20 35.35
C GLY A 415 3.95 -19.74 34.87
N HIS A 416 3.02 -20.65 34.58
CA HIS A 416 1.65 -20.29 34.20
C HIS A 416 0.63 -21.39 34.50
N ARG A 417 -0.66 -21.02 34.60
CA ARG A 417 -1.79 -21.96 34.76
C ARG A 417 -2.40 -22.30 33.40
N SER A 418 -3.17 -23.40 33.32
CA SER A 418 -3.80 -23.88 32.08
C SER A 418 -4.63 -22.83 31.33
N ARG A 419 -5.30 -21.91 32.05
CA ARG A 419 -6.08 -20.81 31.46
C ARG A 419 -5.21 -19.75 30.76
N ALA A 420 -3.97 -19.56 31.22
CA ALA A 420 -3.01 -18.61 30.65
C ALA A 420 -1.99 -19.29 29.71
N CYS A 421 -2.20 -20.56 29.36
CA CYS A 421 -1.30 -21.31 28.49
C CYS A 421 -1.45 -20.87 27.03
N ARG A 422 -0.42 -20.21 26.50
CA ARG A 422 -0.32 -19.77 25.08
C ARG A 422 0.32 -20.81 24.17
N VAL A 423 0.83 -21.92 24.71
CA VAL A 423 1.45 -22.99 23.91
C VAL A 423 0.37 -23.69 23.07
N ASN A 424 0.57 -23.74 21.75
CA ASN A 424 -0.30 -24.45 20.83
C ASN A 424 0.08 -25.94 20.81
N LEU A 425 -0.70 -26.76 21.52
CA LEU A 425 -0.53 -28.21 21.61
C LEU A 425 -1.80 -28.88 21.11
N GLN A 426 -1.65 -30.00 20.41
CA GLN A 426 -2.77 -30.85 20.00
C GLN A 426 -2.49 -32.29 20.43
N CYS A 427 -3.39 -32.86 21.21
CA CYS A 427 -3.28 -34.24 21.67
C CYS A 427 -3.51 -35.20 20.50
N ASN A 428 -2.60 -36.15 20.28
CA ASN A 428 -2.71 -37.11 19.17
C ASN A 428 -3.86 -38.12 19.38
N LYS A 429 -4.36 -38.29 20.61
CA LYS A 429 -5.42 -39.24 20.95
C LYS A 429 -6.81 -38.65 20.80
N CYS A 430 -7.05 -37.44 21.32
CA CYS A 430 -8.40 -36.83 21.33
C CYS A 430 -8.46 -35.48 20.59
N ARG A 431 -7.37 -35.04 19.94
CA ARG A 431 -7.24 -33.79 19.19
C ARG A 431 -7.53 -32.49 19.97
N LYS A 432 -7.65 -32.54 21.31
CA LYS A 432 -7.85 -31.37 22.19
C LYS A 432 -6.53 -30.72 22.62
N LYS A 433 -6.59 -29.50 23.16
CA LYS A 433 -5.41 -28.67 23.47
C LYS A 433 -4.69 -28.99 24.79
N HIS A 434 -4.08 -30.18 24.88
CA HIS A 434 -3.24 -30.62 26.00
C HIS A 434 -2.13 -31.58 25.53
N ALA A 435 -1.09 -31.80 26.35
CA ALA A 435 -0.05 -32.78 26.09
C ALA A 435 -0.63 -34.20 26.05
N SER A 436 -0.30 -35.00 25.04
CA SER A 436 -0.86 -36.34 24.81
C SER A 436 -0.75 -37.29 26.02
N THR A 437 0.22 -37.04 26.90
CA THR A 437 0.46 -37.79 28.14
C THR A 437 -0.58 -37.53 29.25
N MET A 438 -1.37 -36.46 29.11
CA MET A 438 -2.46 -36.04 29.99
C MET A 438 -3.85 -36.35 29.40
N CYS A 439 -3.92 -37.13 28.32
CA CYS A 439 -5.17 -37.52 27.70
C CYS A 439 -5.86 -38.65 28.48
N ASP A 440 -7.17 -38.54 28.67
CA ASP A 440 -7.96 -39.58 29.32
C ASP A 440 -8.23 -40.76 28.37
N PRO A 441 -7.91 -42.01 28.76
CA PRO A 441 -8.19 -43.21 27.96
C PRO A 441 -9.70 -43.48 27.75
N THR A 442 -10.58 -42.98 28.63
CA THR A 442 -12.02 -43.24 28.57
C THR A 442 -12.76 -42.44 27.50
N TYR A 443 -12.08 -41.54 26.80
CA TYR A 443 -12.68 -40.73 25.74
C TYR A 443 -13.00 -41.53 24.45
N SER A 444 -12.59 -42.80 24.38
CA SER A 444 -12.68 -43.63 23.16
C SER A 444 -13.93 -44.53 23.06
N SER A 445 -14.83 -44.54 24.06
CA SER A 445 -15.86 -45.60 24.19
C SER A 445 -17.33 -45.18 23.97
N ASN A 446 -17.63 -43.99 23.45
CA ASN A 446 -19.00 -43.63 23.04
C ASN A 446 -19.06 -43.33 21.52
N ARG A 447 -19.27 -44.37 20.71
CA ARG A 447 -19.61 -44.29 19.28
C ARG A 447 -20.78 -45.25 19.00
N PRO A 448 -21.91 -44.83 18.40
CA PRO A 448 -22.95 -45.76 17.93
C PRO A 448 -22.45 -46.53 16.68
N PRO A 449 -22.98 -47.75 16.40
CA PRO A 449 -22.42 -48.67 15.42
C PRO A 449 -22.77 -48.32 13.96
N GLU A 450 -21.87 -48.71 13.07
CA GLU A 450 -21.86 -48.49 11.62
C GLU A 450 -22.86 -49.39 10.87
N THR A 451 -23.53 -48.83 9.86
CA THR A 451 -24.11 -49.59 8.75
C THR A 451 -23.61 -49.03 7.42
N ASN A 452 -22.99 -49.94 6.64
CA ASN A 452 -22.40 -49.79 5.32
C ASN A 452 -23.26 -48.98 4.32
N ARG A 453 -22.71 -47.87 3.80
CA ARG A 453 -22.95 -47.41 2.42
C ARG A 453 -21.69 -46.69 1.88
N THR A 454 -21.19 -47.20 0.76
CA THR A 454 -20.36 -46.56 -0.28
C THR A 454 -19.97 -45.11 -0.05
N VAL A 455 -18.67 -44.82 0.14
CA VAL A 455 -18.16 -43.46 0.36
C VAL A 455 -17.84 -42.80 -0.99
N THR A 456 -18.79 -41.99 -1.45
CA THR A 456 -18.57 -40.83 -2.32
C THR A 456 -18.00 -39.66 -1.51
N ASN A 457 -17.11 -38.89 -2.14
CA ASN A 457 -16.69 -37.50 -1.88
C ASN A 457 -16.63 -37.02 -0.40
N ALA A 458 -15.40 -36.81 0.09
CA ALA A 458 -15.15 -36.18 1.38
C ALA A 458 -15.52 -34.68 1.37
N GLN A 459 -16.73 -34.35 1.83
CA GLN A 459 -17.04 -33.04 2.40
C GLN A 459 -16.33 -32.90 3.75
N ILE A 460 -15.42 -31.93 3.87
CA ILE A 460 -14.84 -31.53 5.15
C ILE A 460 -15.68 -30.36 5.70
N SER A 461 -16.72 -30.68 6.47
CA SER A 461 -17.43 -29.71 7.31
C SER A 461 -16.60 -29.43 8.57
N LEU A 462 -15.99 -28.25 8.66
CA LEU A 462 -15.57 -27.68 9.95
C LEU A 462 -16.73 -26.85 10.51
N GLU A 463 -17.49 -27.43 11.43
CA GLU A 463 -18.45 -26.65 12.23
C GLU A 463 -17.70 -25.74 13.20
N ALA A 464 -17.81 -24.42 13.00
CA ALA A 464 -17.40 -23.43 13.97
C ALA A 464 -18.43 -23.39 15.10
N THR A 465 -18.13 -24.02 16.24
CA THR A 465 -18.96 -23.89 17.46
C THR A 465 -18.79 -22.48 18.02
N THR A 466 -19.75 -21.59 17.76
CA THR A 466 -19.86 -20.28 18.41
C THR A 466 -20.42 -20.47 19.82
N THR A 467 -19.55 -20.39 20.84
CA THR A 467 -20.01 -20.19 22.22
C THR A 467 -20.45 -18.74 22.38
N GLY A 468 -21.73 -18.53 22.65
CA GLY A 468 -22.39 -17.23 22.63
C GLY A 468 -21.86 -16.21 23.62
N ASP A 469 -21.92 -14.95 23.18
CA ASP A 469 -22.09 -13.78 24.04
C ASP A 469 -23.13 -12.86 23.33
N SER A 470 -24.34 -12.84 23.88
CA SER A 470 -25.48 -12.10 23.33
C SER A 470 -25.34 -10.60 23.60
N SER A 471 -24.59 -9.89 22.76
CA SER A 471 -24.60 -8.40 22.69
C SER A 471 -23.73 -7.79 21.56
N ALA A 472 -23.06 -8.58 20.71
CA ALA A 472 -22.29 -8.01 19.60
C ALA A 472 -23.20 -7.67 18.41
N LEU A 473 -23.14 -6.43 17.89
CA LEU A 473 -23.77 -6.03 16.63
C LEU A 473 -23.43 -7.06 15.54
N LYS A 474 -24.45 -7.79 15.07
CA LYS A 474 -24.36 -8.81 14.02
C LYS A 474 -23.95 -8.12 12.72
N ARG A 475 -22.73 -8.40 12.24
CA ARG A 475 -22.14 -7.74 11.06
C ARG A 475 -22.05 -8.71 9.90
N THR A 476 -22.89 -8.50 8.90
CA THR A 476 -22.90 -9.28 7.65
C THR A 476 -22.10 -8.55 6.59
N VAL A 477 -21.41 -9.27 5.71
CA VAL A 477 -20.69 -8.68 4.57
C VAL A 477 -21.35 -9.14 3.29
N LEU A 478 -21.79 -8.18 2.47
CA LEU A 478 -22.30 -8.47 1.13
C LEU A 478 -21.12 -8.69 0.18
N LEU A 479 -21.22 -9.76 -0.61
CA LEU A 479 -20.33 -10.03 -1.73
C LEU A 479 -20.96 -9.51 -3.02
N GLN A 480 -20.12 -9.33 -4.03
CA GLN A 480 -20.54 -8.82 -5.32
C GLN A 480 -21.32 -9.90 -6.09
N THR A 481 -22.63 -9.95 -5.90
CA THR A 481 -23.54 -10.90 -6.56
C THR A 481 -24.43 -10.22 -7.60
N ALA A 482 -24.86 -10.98 -8.60
CA ALA A 482 -25.78 -10.57 -9.64
C ALA A 482 -26.67 -11.74 -10.08
N THR A 483 -27.76 -11.43 -10.77
CA THR A 483 -28.61 -12.41 -11.45
C THR A 483 -28.55 -12.15 -12.94
N ALA A 484 -28.22 -13.18 -13.73
CA ALA A 484 -28.04 -13.06 -15.16
C ALA A 484 -28.75 -14.18 -15.91
N LEU A 485 -29.14 -13.92 -17.16
CA LEU A 485 -29.59 -14.98 -18.06
C LEU A 485 -28.35 -15.62 -18.69
N CYS A 486 -28.14 -16.89 -18.37
CA CYS A 486 -27.08 -17.72 -18.94
C CYS A 486 -27.69 -18.65 -19.99
N SER A 487 -26.99 -18.83 -21.11
CA SER A 487 -27.41 -19.65 -22.23
C SER A 487 -26.36 -20.72 -22.52
N GLY A 488 -26.81 -21.95 -22.72
CA GLY A 488 -26.04 -23.03 -23.35
C GLY A 488 -26.51 -23.28 -24.79
N GLU A 489 -26.28 -24.47 -25.33
CA GLU A 489 -26.74 -24.82 -26.69
C GLU A 489 -28.24 -25.15 -26.72
N THR A 490 -28.76 -25.71 -25.62
CA THR A 490 -30.10 -26.34 -25.60
C THR A 490 -31.14 -25.50 -24.90
N SER A 491 -30.75 -24.76 -23.87
CA SER A 491 -31.67 -23.93 -23.09
C SER A 491 -30.95 -22.78 -22.38
N ASN A 492 -31.76 -21.84 -21.87
CA ASN A 492 -31.29 -20.71 -21.09
C ASN A 492 -31.81 -20.85 -19.66
N ALA A 493 -30.99 -20.49 -18.67
CA ALA A 493 -31.36 -20.46 -17.27
C ALA A 493 -30.99 -19.11 -16.65
N GLN A 494 -31.86 -18.61 -15.78
CA GLN A 494 -31.50 -17.51 -14.90
C GLN A 494 -30.60 -18.07 -13.80
N VAL A 495 -29.39 -17.51 -13.67
CA VAL A 495 -28.37 -18.00 -12.73
C VAL A 495 -27.94 -16.88 -11.79
N ARG A 496 -27.62 -17.25 -10.56
CA ARG A 496 -26.99 -16.34 -9.61
C ARG A 496 -25.47 -16.40 -9.75
N VAL A 497 -24.90 -15.23 -10.03
CA VAL A 497 -23.49 -15.00 -10.34
C VAL A 497 -22.79 -14.39 -9.14
N LEU A 498 -21.62 -14.91 -8.79
CA LEU A 498 -20.68 -14.31 -7.83
C LEU A 498 -19.45 -13.78 -8.58
N PHE A 499 -19.12 -12.52 -8.39
CA PHE A 499 -17.84 -11.95 -8.83
C PHE A 499 -16.82 -12.11 -7.70
N ASP A 500 -15.77 -12.90 -7.95
CA ASP A 500 -14.73 -13.18 -6.96
C ASP A 500 -13.33 -12.93 -7.56
N GLY A 501 -12.77 -11.76 -7.24
CA GLY A 501 -11.38 -11.43 -7.60
C GLY A 501 -10.33 -12.27 -6.87
N GLY A 502 -10.72 -13.05 -5.85
CA GLY A 502 -9.85 -14.02 -5.19
C GLY A 502 -9.70 -15.33 -5.98
N SER A 503 -10.59 -15.61 -6.92
CA SER A 503 -10.51 -16.77 -7.81
C SER A 503 -9.72 -16.43 -9.07
N GLN A 504 -8.77 -17.28 -9.46
CA GLN A 504 -8.03 -17.13 -10.73
C GLN A 504 -8.84 -17.57 -11.95
N ARG A 505 -9.84 -18.43 -11.74
CA ARG A 505 -10.64 -19.09 -12.78
C ARG A 505 -12.13 -18.89 -12.54
N SER A 506 -12.92 -18.94 -13.59
CA SER A 506 -14.39 -18.92 -13.54
C SER A 506 -14.98 -20.34 -13.51
N TYR A 507 -16.07 -20.52 -12.77
CA TYR A 507 -16.68 -21.85 -12.52
C TYR A 507 -18.19 -21.83 -12.71
N ILE A 508 -18.75 -22.94 -13.19
CA ILE A 508 -20.19 -23.19 -13.24
C ILE A 508 -20.52 -24.50 -12.52
N THR A 509 -21.69 -24.58 -11.89
CA THR A 509 -22.15 -25.84 -11.31
C THR A 509 -22.44 -26.87 -12.41
N SER A 510 -22.03 -28.13 -12.21
CA SER A 510 -22.26 -29.20 -13.18
C SER A 510 -23.76 -29.43 -13.47
N ASP A 511 -24.63 -29.18 -12.49
CA ASP A 511 -26.08 -29.26 -12.67
C ASP A 511 -26.61 -28.19 -13.63
N THR A 512 -26.17 -26.95 -13.46
CA THR A 512 -26.59 -25.82 -14.32
C THR A 512 -26.00 -25.95 -15.71
N SER A 513 -24.74 -26.39 -15.83
CA SER A 513 -24.11 -26.73 -17.12
C SER A 513 -24.89 -27.82 -17.88
N ARG A 514 -25.24 -28.93 -17.21
CA ARG A 514 -26.05 -30.00 -17.80
C ARG A 514 -27.45 -29.54 -18.19
N LYS A 515 -28.10 -28.72 -17.35
CA LYS A 515 -29.44 -28.18 -17.61
C LYS A 515 -29.48 -27.28 -18.85
N MET A 516 -28.45 -26.46 -19.05
CA MET A 516 -28.35 -25.56 -20.22
C MET A 516 -27.79 -26.27 -21.47
N GLY A 517 -27.17 -27.43 -21.31
CA GLY A 517 -26.48 -28.14 -22.38
C GLY A 517 -25.28 -27.33 -22.88
N CYS A 518 -24.37 -26.96 -21.98
CA CYS A 518 -23.17 -26.21 -22.34
C CYS A 518 -22.21 -27.05 -23.19
N THR A 519 -21.59 -26.42 -24.19
CA THR A 519 -20.63 -27.08 -25.09
C THR A 519 -19.37 -27.49 -24.32
N LEU A 520 -18.98 -28.76 -24.39
CA LEU A 520 -17.71 -29.24 -23.83
C LEU A 520 -16.55 -28.82 -24.74
N LEU A 521 -15.64 -27.99 -24.22
CA LEU A 521 -14.45 -27.51 -24.93
C LEU A 521 -13.22 -28.39 -24.65
N GLY A 522 -13.18 -29.08 -23.51
CA GLY A 522 -12.09 -29.97 -23.14
C GLY A 522 -12.02 -30.25 -21.65
N HIS A 523 -10.85 -30.71 -21.19
CA HIS A 523 -10.55 -30.93 -19.78
C HIS A 523 -9.32 -30.11 -19.39
N GLU A 524 -9.30 -29.62 -18.16
CA GLU A 524 -8.19 -28.84 -17.60
C GLU A 524 -7.82 -29.36 -16.21
N ARG A 525 -6.54 -29.64 -15.99
CA ARG A 525 -6.03 -30.07 -14.68
C ARG A 525 -5.53 -28.87 -13.90
N LEU A 526 -6.04 -28.68 -12.68
CA LEU A 526 -5.68 -27.59 -11.79
C LEU A 526 -5.20 -28.10 -10.43
N THR A 527 -4.28 -27.36 -9.83
CA THR A 527 -3.88 -27.58 -8.44
C THR A 527 -4.73 -26.70 -7.53
N VAL A 528 -5.64 -27.33 -6.80
CA VAL A 528 -6.52 -26.72 -5.81
C VAL A 528 -5.76 -26.55 -4.49
N GLY A 529 -5.43 -25.31 -4.13
CA GLY A 529 -4.79 -24.97 -2.86
C GLY A 529 -5.78 -24.37 -1.86
N VAL A 530 -5.75 -24.83 -0.61
CA VAL A 530 -6.48 -24.17 0.49
C VAL A 530 -5.52 -23.46 1.44
N PHE A 531 -6.03 -22.47 2.17
CA PHE A 531 -5.27 -21.78 3.20
C PHE A 531 -4.77 -22.79 4.25
N GLY A 532 -3.44 -22.85 4.45
CA GLY A 532 -2.81 -23.85 5.33
C GLY A 532 -1.95 -24.90 4.60
N GLY A 533 -1.82 -24.81 3.27
CA GLY A 533 -0.79 -25.53 2.50
C GLY A 533 -1.19 -26.90 1.97
N HIS A 534 -2.47 -27.28 2.10
CA HIS A 534 -2.98 -28.48 1.43
C HIS A 534 -3.23 -28.17 -0.05
N GLN A 535 -2.64 -28.97 -0.94
CA GLN A 535 -2.75 -28.85 -2.39
C GLN A 535 -3.19 -30.18 -2.96
N GLU A 536 -4.23 -30.17 -3.80
CA GLU A 536 -4.71 -31.35 -4.51
C GLU A 536 -4.80 -31.05 -6.01
N GLU A 537 -4.37 -31.99 -6.85
CA GLU A 537 -4.64 -31.90 -8.29
C GLU A 537 -6.02 -32.44 -8.60
N ARG A 538 -6.81 -31.67 -9.35
CA ARG A 538 -8.13 -32.06 -9.82
C ARG A 538 -8.30 -31.70 -11.29
N GLU A 539 -8.94 -32.60 -12.03
CA GLU A 539 -9.33 -32.36 -13.42
C GLU A 539 -10.75 -31.79 -13.47
N PHE A 540 -10.93 -30.76 -14.28
CA PHE A 540 -12.18 -30.04 -14.48
C PHE A 540 -12.60 -30.12 -15.94
N ARG A 541 -13.91 -30.25 -16.18
CA ARG A 541 -14.46 -30.11 -17.54
C ARG A 541 -14.55 -28.63 -17.87
N ARG A 542 -14.00 -28.23 -19.01
CA ARG A 542 -14.09 -26.85 -19.51
C ARG A 542 -15.23 -26.74 -20.50
N VAL A 543 -16.16 -25.82 -20.22
CA VAL A 543 -17.37 -25.63 -21.01
C VAL A 543 -17.54 -24.18 -21.45
N ARG A 544 -18.29 -23.97 -22.54
CA ARG A 544 -18.68 -22.64 -23.00
C ARG A 544 -20.03 -22.25 -22.44
N VAL A 545 -20.13 -21.02 -21.94
CA VAL A 545 -21.40 -20.41 -21.50
C VAL A 545 -21.53 -19.01 -22.06
N THR A 546 -22.76 -18.58 -22.34
CA THR A 546 -23.03 -17.22 -22.80
C THR A 546 -23.88 -16.46 -21.80
N LEU A 547 -23.38 -15.35 -21.27
CA LEU A 547 -24.12 -14.45 -20.40
C LEU A 547 -24.73 -13.29 -21.18
N LYS A 548 -26.02 -13.07 -20.99
CA LYS A 548 -26.71 -11.90 -21.53
C LYS A 548 -26.67 -10.75 -20.54
N THR A 549 -26.11 -9.63 -20.99
CA THR A 549 -26.04 -8.38 -20.23
C THR A 549 -27.33 -7.56 -20.37
N ARG A 550 -27.50 -6.53 -19.52
CA ARG A 550 -28.70 -5.67 -19.54
C ARG A 550 -28.90 -4.90 -20.84
N ARG A 551 -27.81 -4.64 -21.57
CA ARG A 551 -27.85 -3.94 -22.87
C ARG A 551 -28.19 -4.86 -24.04
N GLY A 552 -28.53 -6.12 -23.77
CA GLY A 552 -28.73 -7.14 -24.78
C GLY A 552 -27.43 -7.65 -25.40
N CYS A 553 -26.27 -7.17 -24.96
CA CYS A 553 -24.98 -7.70 -25.39
C CYS A 553 -24.77 -9.08 -24.76
N GLU A 554 -24.30 -10.02 -25.57
CA GLU A 554 -23.94 -11.36 -25.12
C GLU A 554 -22.42 -11.45 -24.90
N ARG A 555 -22.02 -12.24 -23.91
CA ARG A 555 -20.63 -12.47 -23.53
C ARG A 555 -20.41 -13.97 -23.41
N GLU A 556 -19.59 -14.51 -24.30
CA GLU A 556 -19.15 -15.91 -24.23
C GLU A 556 -17.99 -16.03 -23.23
N LEU A 557 -18.05 -17.05 -22.37
CA LEU A 557 -17.06 -17.35 -21.35
C LEU A 557 -16.65 -18.82 -21.44
N GLU A 558 -15.38 -19.09 -21.17
CA GLU A 558 -14.89 -20.45 -20.92
C GLU A 558 -14.79 -20.66 -19.41
N VAL A 559 -15.58 -21.60 -18.88
CA VAL A 559 -15.69 -21.83 -17.44
C VAL A 559 -15.45 -23.30 -17.11
N LEU A 560 -15.03 -23.54 -15.87
CA LEU A 560 -14.78 -24.89 -15.37
C LEU A 560 -15.97 -25.42 -14.59
N GLU A 561 -16.37 -26.65 -14.87
CA GLU A 561 -17.46 -27.26 -14.12
C GLU A 561 -17.02 -27.78 -12.76
N THR A 562 -17.82 -27.49 -11.74
CA THR A 562 -17.67 -28.02 -10.37
C THR A 562 -19.01 -28.46 -9.81
N ASP A 563 -19.04 -29.41 -8.86
CA ASP A 563 -20.30 -29.83 -8.24
C ASP A 563 -20.88 -28.75 -7.33
N VAL A 564 -20.01 -28.03 -6.62
CA VAL A 564 -20.38 -27.00 -5.65
C VAL A 564 -19.43 -25.82 -5.76
N ILE A 565 -19.99 -24.61 -5.79
CA ILE A 565 -19.24 -23.35 -5.68
C ILE A 565 -19.21 -22.91 -4.21
N CYS A 566 -20.38 -22.83 -3.56
CA CYS A 566 -20.52 -22.47 -2.16
C CYS A 566 -21.48 -23.44 -1.45
N ASP A 567 -21.03 -24.09 -0.37
CA ASP A 567 -21.89 -24.92 0.49
C ASP A 567 -22.86 -24.08 1.33
N GLN A 568 -22.48 -22.84 1.63
CA GLN A 568 -23.29 -21.90 2.39
C GLN A 568 -23.93 -20.85 1.48
N PRO A 569 -25.20 -20.49 1.72
CA PRO A 569 -25.84 -19.44 0.93
C PRO A 569 -25.16 -18.09 1.15
N ILE A 570 -24.99 -17.35 0.06
CA ILE A 570 -24.46 -15.98 0.11
C ILE A 570 -25.61 -15.01 0.30
N PRO A 571 -25.54 -14.10 1.29
CA PRO A 571 -26.62 -13.16 1.57
C PRO A 571 -26.82 -12.21 0.39
N SER A 572 -28.07 -11.98 0.04
CA SER A 572 -28.47 -11.01 -0.98
C SER A 572 -28.58 -9.60 -0.39
N PRO A 573 -28.48 -8.54 -1.20
CA PRO A 573 -28.66 -7.18 -0.70
C PRO A 573 -30.06 -7.02 -0.08
N PRO A 574 -30.16 -6.59 1.20
CA PRO A 574 -31.45 -6.44 1.86
C PRO A 574 -32.27 -5.30 1.25
N GLY A 575 -33.59 -5.33 1.43
CA GLY A 575 -34.52 -4.36 0.84
C GLY A 575 -34.18 -2.88 1.07
N ASN A 576 -33.61 -2.52 2.22
CA ASN A 576 -33.16 -1.15 2.50
C ASN A 576 -31.97 -0.71 1.62
N VAL A 577 -31.06 -1.63 1.28
CA VAL A 577 -29.94 -1.39 0.36
C VAL A 577 -30.45 -1.29 -1.08
N LEU A 578 -31.37 -2.16 -1.48
CA LEU A 578 -32.01 -2.11 -2.79
C LEU A 578 -32.79 -0.79 -2.98
N GLN A 579 -33.58 -0.38 -1.98
CA GLN A 579 -34.32 0.88 -2.01
C GLN A 579 -33.37 2.09 -2.14
N LYS A 580 -32.19 2.02 -1.53
CA LYS A 580 -31.17 3.07 -1.63
C LYS A 580 -30.52 3.13 -3.01
N LEU A 581 -30.35 2.01 -3.69
CA LEU A 581 -29.90 2.00 -5.09
C LEU A 581 -30.96 2.63 -5.99
N ILE A 582 -32.22 2.22 -5.82
CA ILE A 582 -33.36 2.74 -6.59
C ILE A 582 -33.50 4.25 -6.41
N SER A 583 -33.39 4.78 -5.18
CA SER A 583 -33.50 6.22 -4.92
C SER A 583 -32.37 7.05 -5.54
N LEU A 584 -31.24 6.43 -5.86
CA LEU A 584 -30.11 7.05 -6.56
C LEU A 584 -30.16 6.83 -8.09
N GLY A 585 -31.21 6.18 -8.60
CA GLY A 585 -31.35 5.86 -10.02
C GLY A 585 -30.46 4.70 -10.49
N TYR A 586 -29.99 3.86 -9.56
CA TYR A 586 -29.19 2.68 -9.87
C TYR A 586 -30.05 1.42 -9.77
N GLU A 587 -30.06 0.64 -10.83
CA GLU A 587 -30.77 -0.64 -10.85
C GLU A 587 -29.84 -1.76 -10.37
N ALA A 588 -30.25 -2.44 -9.31
CA ALA A 588 -29.51 -3.55 -8.73
C ALA A 588 -29.27 -4.66 -9.78
N ALA A 589 -28.22 -5.45 -9.61
CA ALA A 589 -27.97 -6.63 -10.42
C ALA A 589 -28.47 -7.92 -9.75
N ASP A 590 -28.55 -7.93 -8.41
CA ASP A 590 -29.07 -9.06 -7.63
C ASP A 590 -30.47 -8.71 -7.14
N PHE A 591 -31.46 -9.47 -7.63
CA PHE A 591 -32.87 -9.30 -7.31
C PHE A 591 -33.45 -10.52 -6.59
N SER A 592 -32.62 -11.43 -6.08
CA SER A 592 -33.14 -12.60 -5.38
C SER A 592 -34.01 -12.12 -4.21
N THR A 593 -35.32 -12.31 -4.33
CA THR A 593 -36.28 -11.86 -3.32
C THR A 593 -36.02 -12.59 -2.01
N ASP A 594 -36.43 -12.01 -0.87
CA ASP A 594 -36.17 -12.47 0.51
C ASP A 594 -36.62 -13.91 0.86
N SER A 595 -37.03 -14.70 -0.13
CA SER A 595 -37.47 -16.09 -0.04
C SER A 595 -36.32 -17.07 -0.27
N GLY A 596 -35.30 -17.01 0.59
CA GLY A 596 -34.19 -17.97 0.60
C GLY A 596 -33.03 -17.57 -0.30
N ALA A 597 -31.88 -17.29 0.31
CA ALA A 597 -30.64 -16.99 -0.39
C ALA A 597 -30.29 -18.13 -1.37
N GLU A 598 -30.59 -17.91 -2.65
CA GLU A 598 -30.36 -18.88 -3.71
C GLU A 598 -28.86 -19.19 -3.83
N LYS A 599 -28.55 -20.46 -4.12
CA LYS A 599 -27.17 -20.92 -4.30
C LYS A 599 -26.54 -20.20 -5.49
N VAL A 600 -25.25 -19.89 -5.36
CA VAL A 600 -24.47 -19.39 -6.50
C VAL A 600 -24.23 -20.54 -7.47
N GLU A 601 -24.62 -20.34 -8.71
CA GLU A 601 -24.48 -21.32 -9.79
C GLU A 601 -23.33 -20.99 -10.73
N LEU A 602 -22.90 -19.72 -10.77
CA LEU A 602 -21.78 -19.25 -11.58
C LEU A 602 -20.85 -18.36 -10.77
N LEU A 603 -19.56 -18.65 -10.79
CA LEU A 603 -18.50 -17.82 -10.24
C LEU A 603 -17.70 -17.23 -11.39
N ILE A 604 -17.56 -15.91 -11.40
CA ILE A 604 -16.69 -15.18 -12.33
C ILE A 604 -15.42 -14.80 -11.58
N GLY A 605 -14.33 -15.44 -11.96
CA GLY A 605 -12.98 -15.21 -11.42
C GLY A 605 -12.26 -14.08 -12.14
N SER A 606 -11.02 -13.83 -11.75
CA SER A 606 -10.16 -12.77 -12.29
C SER A 606 -9.88 -12.89 -13.79
N ASP A 607 -10.07 -14.07 -14.37
CA ASP A 607 -9.97 -14.33 -15.81
C ASP A 607 -11.04 -13.60 -16.63
N HIS A 608 -12.24 -13.41 -16.07
CA HIS A 608 -13.37 -12.77 -16.75
C HIS A 608 -13.99 -11.58 -16.00
N LEU A 609 -13.62 -11.33 -14.74
CA LEU A 609 -14.23 -10.30 -13.89
C LEU A 609 -14.21 -8.90 -14.51
N TRP A 610 -13.12 -8.55 -15.19
CA TRP A 610 -12.96 -7.24 -15.82
C TRP A 610 -13.71 -7.11 -17.15
N ASP A 611 -14.19 -8.20 -17.75
CA ASP A 611 -15.04 -8.17 -18.94
C ASP A 611 -16.44 -7.61 -18.64
N PHE A 612 -16.84 -7.68 -17.36
CA PHE A 612 -18.14 -7.21 -16.87
C PHE A 612 -18.06 -5.87 -16.14
N THR A 613 -16.95 -5.56 -15.48
CA THR A 613 -16.82 -4.38 -14.61
C THR A 613 -16.59 -3.11 -15.43
N THR A 614 -17.38 -2.05 -15.22
CA THR A 614 -17.27 -0.80 -16.01
C THR A 614 -16.29 0.21 -15.40
N GLY A 615 -15.81 -0.04 -14.18
CA GLY A 615 -14.97 0.88 -13.41
C GLY A 615 -15.75 1.94 -12.62
N ARG A 616 -17.08 2.06 -12.81
CA ARG A 616 -17.90 2.97 -12.01
C ARG A 616 -18.20 2.38 -10.63
N CYS A 617 -17.93 3.15 -9.58
CA CYS A 617 -18.18 2.77 -8.20
C CYS A 617 -18.82 3.92 -7.41
N VAL A 618 -19.85 3.64 -6.63
CA VAL A 618 -20.60 4.61 -5.83
C VAL A 618 -20.56 4.26 -4.35
N LYS A 619 -20.42 5.27 -3.50
CA LYS A 619 -20.41 5.12 -2.05
C LYS A 619 -21.84 5.08 -1.49
N LEU A 620 -22.27 3.92 -1.00
CA LEU A 620 -23.58 3.76 -0.34
C LEU A 620 -23.51 3.94 1.19
N GLY A 621 -22.31 3.91 1.79
CA GLY A 621 -22.13 4.13 3.23
C GLY A 621 -20.67 4.29 3.59
N LYS A 622 -20.34 4.21 4.89
CA LYS A 622 -18.94 4.30 5.34
C LYS A 622 -18.06 3.28 4.61
N ARG A 623 -18.51 2.02 4.57
CA ARG A 623 -17.79 0.88 3.98
C ARG A 623 -18.57 0.11 2.91
N LEU A 624 -19.83 0.46 2.65
CA LEU A 624 -20.65 -0.14 1.60
C LEU A 624 -20.40 0.58 0.27
N ARG A 625 -20.27 -0.19 -0.82
CA ARG A 625 -20.02 0.30 -2.18
C ARG A 625 -20.97 -0.38 -3.16
N ALA A 626 -21.41 0.37 -4.16
CA ALA A 626 -22.07 -0.17 -5.35
C ALA A 626 -21.07 -0.14 -6.50
N VAL A 627 -20.91 -1.24 -7.22
CA VAL A 627 -20.02 -1.36 -8.38
C VAL A 627 -20.87 -1.67 -9.60
N GLU A 628 -20.69 -0.88 -10.66
CA GLU A 628 -21.40 -1.13 -11.89
C GLU A 628 -20.72 -2.22 -12.70
N THR A 629 -21.55 -3.17 -13.14
CA THR A 629 -21.21 -4.17 -14.13
C THR A 629 -22.13 -4.04 -15.36
N SER A 630 -21.77 -4.67 -16.47
CA SER A 630 -22.64 -4.80 -17.64
C SER A 630 -23.96 -5.56 -17.34
N ILE A 631 -24.00 -6.33 -16.25
CA ILE A 631 -25.19 -7.03 -15.73
C ILE A 631 -26.05 -6.12 -14.83
N GLY A 632 -25.51 -5.02 -14.31
CA GLY A 632 -26.21 -4.09 -13.42
C GLY A 632 -25.36 -3.64 -12.23
N TRP A 633 -25.97 -2.91 -11.29
CA TRP A 633 -25.27 -2.44 -10.08
C TRP A 633 -25.22 -3.52 -9.01
N THR A 634 -24.03 -4.03 -8.76
CA THR A 634 -23.74 -4.96 -7.68
C THR A 634 -23.38 -4.20 -6.41
N VAL A 635 -23.53 -4.82 -5.24
CA VAL A 635 -23.21 -4.18 -3.94
C VAL A 635 -22.23 -5.05 -3.18
N GLN A 636 -21.24 -4.42 -2.55
CA GLN A 636 -20.28 -5.10 -1.71
C GLN A 636 -19.91 -4.29 -0.47
N GLY A 637 -19.62 -5.00 0.62
CA GLY A 637 -19.17 -4.43 1.88
C GLY A 637 -20.09 -4.72 3.07
N PRO A 638 -19.70 -4.28 4.27
CA PRO A 638 -20.40 -4.64 5.49
C PRO A 638 -21.72 -3.88 5.63
N ILE A 639 -22.74 -4.60 6.08
CA ILE A 639 -24.06 -4.10 6.47
C ILE A 639 -24.34 -4.44 7.94
N GLU A 640 -25.16 -3.60 8.58
CA GLU A 640 -25.76 -3.90 9.87
C GLU A 640 -27.06 -4.65 9.56
N SER A 641 -27.16 -5.90 9.99
CA SER A 641 -28.34 -6.74 9.72
C SER A 641 -28.74 -7.51 10.96
N ASP A 642 -30.05 -7.59 11.21
CA ASP A 642 -30.63 -8.44 12.26
C ASP A 642 -30.59 -9.94 11.91
N ILE A 643 -30.20 -10.28 10.67
CA ILE A 643 -30.16 -11.64 10.13
C ILE A 643 -28.99 -12.44 10.71
N GLU A 644 -29.28 -13.64 11.22
CA GLU A 644 -28.35 -14.57 11.89
C GLU A 644 -27.43 -15.34 10.94
N GLN A 645 -26.75 -14.66 10.01
CA GLN A 645 -25.84 -15.36 9.09
C GLN A 645 -24.45 -14.73 9.10
N THR A 646 -23.60 -15.20 10.02
CA THR A 646 -22.15 -15.03 9.92
C THR A 646 -21.57 -16.17 9.07
N ASN A 647 -21.86 -16.16 7.76
CA ASN A 647 -21.29 -17.14 6.85
C ASN A 647 -19.86 -16.72 6.52
N CYS A 648 -18.88 -17.41 7.11
CA CYS A 648 -17.50 -17.28 6.73
C CYS A 648 -17.28 -18.09 5.45
N LEU A 649 -17.21 -17.42 4.28
CA LEU A 649 -16.68 -18.09 3.09
C LEU A 649 -15.18 -18.32 3.28
N HIS A 650 -14.75 -19.57 3.22
CA HIS A 650 -13.34 -19.92 3.14
C HIS A 650 -12.84 -19.66 1.71
N THR A 651 -11.87 -18.76 1.57
CA THR A 651 -11.18 -18.54 0.29
C THR A 651 -10.33 -19.76 -0.06
N VAL A 652 -10.64 -20.42 -1.18
CA VAL A 652 -9.81 -21.45 -1.80
C VAL A 652 -8.95 -20.76 -2.85
N THR A 653 -7.62 -20.82 -2.71
CA THR A 653 -6.68 -20.24 -3.69
C THR A 653 -6.31 -21.31 -4.71
N LEU A 654 -6.95 -21.26 -5.86
CA LEU A 654 -6.63 -22.14 -6.99
C LEU A 654 -5.40 -21.58 -7.69
N ARG A 655 -4.34 -22.39 -7.81
CA ARG A 655 -3.16 -22.07 -8.61
C ARG A 655 -3.25 -22.86 -9.91
N THR A 656 -3.41 -22.15 -11.01
CA THR A 656 -3.31 -22.75 -12.35
C THR A 656 -1.83 -23.01 -12.65
N SER A 657 -1.40 -24.27 -12.58
CA SER A 657 -0.21 -24.72 -13.30
C SER A 657 -0.70 -25.43 -14.56
N VAL A 658 -0.61 -24.77 -15.70
CA VAL A 658 -0.90 -25.43 -16.97
C VAL A 658 0.30 -26.35 -17.26
N ILE A 659 0.15 -27.63 -16.95
CA ILE A 659 1.08 -28.65 -17.45
C ILE A 659 0.60 -28.99 -18.87
N GLU A 660 1.02 -28.18 -19.84
CA GLU A 660 0.92 -28.57 -21.26
C GLU A 660 1.84 -29.78 -21.46
N LYS A 661 1.27 -31.00 -21.44
CA LYS A 661 2.03 -32.23 -21.66
C LYS A 661 2.90 -32.17 -22.93
N GLU A 662 2.43 -31.51 -23.98
CA GLU A 662 3.18 -31.34 -25.23
C GLU A 662 4.49 -30.55 -25.07
N THR A 663 4.51 -29.48 -24.27
CA THR A 663 5.74 -28.69 -24.09
C THR A 663 6.76 -29.43 -23.23
N THR A 664 6.31 -30.20 -22.23
CA THR A 664 7.19 -31.11 -21.48
C THR A 664 7.77 -32.21 -22.35
N ASP A 665 7.02 -32.83 -23.26
CA ASP A 665 7.56 -33.87 -24.14
C ASP A 665 8.56 -33.29 -25.15
N ILE A 666 8.32 -32.08 -25.66
CA ILE A 666 9.24 -31.36 -26.55
C ILE A 666 10.51 -30.93 -25.79
N LEU A 667 10.38 -30.39 -24.58
CA LEU A 667 11.52 -30.03 -23.72
C LEU A 667 12.33 -31.27 -23.35
N THR A 668 11.67 -32.37 -22.99
CA THR A 668 12.36 -33.62 -22.64
C THR A 668 13.08 -34.22 -23.86
N LYS A 669 12.47 -34.14 -25.06
CA LYS A 669 13.15 -34.48 -26.34
C LYS A 669 14.31 -33.54 -26.66
N PHE A 670 14.17 -32.25 -26.37
CA PHE A 670 15.22 -31.25 -26.57
C PHE A 670 16.43 -31.53 -25.67
N TRP A 671 16.21 -31.77 -24.37
CA TRP A 671 17.27 -32.09 -23.41
C TRP A 671 17.92 -33.47 -23.65
N THR A 672 17.17 -34.45 -24.16
CA THR A 672 17.75 -35.75 -24.57
C THR A 672 18.58 -35.66 -25.85
N LEU A 673 18.31 -34.70 -26.75
CA LEU A 673 19.12 -34.45 -27.94
C LEU A 673 20.43 -33.71 -27.65
N GLU A 674 20.44 -32.76 -26.71
CA GLU A 674 21.69 -32.12 -26.23
C GLU A 674 22.63 -33.10 -25.50
N SER A 675 22.08 -34.19 -24.96
CA SER A 675 22.84 -35.25 -24.29
C SER A 675 23.64 -36.16 -25.24
N ILE A 676 23.46 -36.03 -26.57
CA ILE A 676 24.14 -36.85 -27.59
C ILE A 676 25.46 -36.20 -28.08
N GLY A 677 25.82 -35.02 -27.57
CA GLY A 677 26.91 -34.20 -28.11
C GLY A 677 28.24 -34.17 -27.35
N VAL A 678 28.40 -34.87 -26.22
CA VAL A 678 29.69 -34.92 -25.50
C VAL A 678 29.86 -36.29 -24.83
N ASN A 679 30.51 -37.23 -25.53
CA ASN A 679 31.25 -38.29 -24.88
C ASN A 679 32.73 -38.05 -25.20
N GLU A 680 33.50 -37.68 -24.18
CA GLU A 680 34.95 -37.73 -24.24
C GLU A 680 35.38 -39.17 -24.56
N SER A 681 36.28 -39.28 -25.52
CA SER A 681 36.88 -40.51 -26.03
C SER A 681 37.51 -41.35 -24.92
N GLU A 682 36.99 -42.56 -24.71
CA GLU A 682 37.77 -43.69 -24.23
C GLU A 682 38.18 -44.52 -25.45
N ASP A 683 39.43 -44.38 -25.87
CA ASP A 683 40.12 -45.45 -26.60
C ASP A 683 41.60 -45.40 -26.20
N ASN A 684 42.06 -46.43 -25.50
CA ASN A 684 43.36 -47.05 -25.72
C ASN A 684 43.52 -48.28 -24.82
N GLU A 685 43.32 -49.47 -25.41
CA GLU A 685 44.27 -50.59 -25.28
C GLU A 685 43.82 -51.75 -26.19
N LYS A 686 44.43 -51.86 -27.37
CA LYS A 686 44.66 -53.15 -28.04
C LYS A 686 46.04 -53.15 -28.71
N PRO A 687 46.84 -54.22 -28.52
CA PRO A 687 48.17 -54.32 -29.11
C PRO A 687 48.12 -54.73 -30.58
N CYS A 688 49.14 -54.27 -31.31
CA CYS A 688 49.36 -54.46 -32.72
C CYS A 688 50.04 -55.82 -33.00
N GLU A 689 49.44 -56.63 -33.88
CA GLU A 689 50.13 -57.72 -34.57
C GLU A 689 50.12 -57.46 -36.09
N ALA A 690 51.24 -57.84 -36.71
CA ALA A 690 51.48 -58.08 -38.13
C ALA A 690 51.71 -56.85 -39.06
N LEU A 691 52.98 -56.43 -39.12
CA LEU A 691 53.64 -56.06 -40.38
C LEU A 691 54.72 -57.11 -40.67
N GLU A 692 54.33 -58.15 -41.40
CA GLU A 692 55.24 -58.83 -42.32
C GLU A 692 54.95 -58.31 -43.74
N PHE A 693 56.04 -58.15 -44.49
CA PHE A 693 56.14 -57.98 -45.95
C PHE A 693 56.03 -56.56 -46.56
N PHE A 694 57.23 -56.12 -46.96
CA PHE A 694 57.65 -55.15 -47.98
C PHE A 694 57.64 -53.65 -47.67
#